data_AF-X6MDH3-F1
#
_entry.id   AF-X6MDH3-F1
#
_cell.length_a   1.000
_cell.length_b   1.000
_cell.length_c   1.000
_cell.angle_alpha   90.00
_cell.angle_beta   90.00
_cell.angle_gamma   90.00
#
_symmetry.space_group_name_H-M   'P 1'
#
loop_
_entity.id
_entity.type
_entity.pdbx_description
1 polymer ?
#
loop_
_entity_poly.entity_id
_entity_poly.type
_entity_poly.pdbx_seq_one_letter_code
_entity_poly.pdbx_strand_id
1 'polypeptide(L)'
;LLRKSVAILNRMTGTSIANTRNIEILEHLIREAKDESSLHFAVTIVKDLNTQLVFSESDVSDDRLISLQSILWKEWDMRQWLSAKQFFVVINTLSKEKPAKQLHLSIREILMHNLSIFDTDNGIALHDTIEKELCSAFDKFMLIPCLNYLALSDWITQQEEFLCFSQMLQNINFKADESQAIDGKVLEEAITFDLRLRSTESPPNISIENHVATLLQCYPQHTELTVQLLLDKTNKNIKNQELTRILQLIWTKDEGNKKKKTLTSKMLHFLLKDKKKRAYWIELLANSSIISDHNLFLKLLQDSLQGWLHGTEEKKGDAKNVPFHSKVIELVSSDTFAKAKSFHQSLIKSVNEGYQELWLNNKKWTSEEIRKVNWELWQQILNQIDNIPKVEDLDEKNVESASKNLCSNLDYCFECRLWFEQKNLMQPRLFTFFNQVLAQLITKDNLLPIHIYEYLVRHWKVIKDISSHFSMNVNSLLPQLEKIVNEYRQFSKLLHTFKCIRCNYLFEHDLSDRLKEFEHQSDNWKAQGFASVKEKYKDEIQLLKLYEQKMKLILKRNQSSIFQKIWEKYHKQCKSIRDQTPLFIFNKVFDDMDHTWENFKQVHSTPFGSLKYKDLEWVSTKYSNDSRGIKKRLMSEMKYLFPKYKEKRQQEIANNAKKKLKKEIHLKEQLPSWLELMKVTEQMKEYHPHNDKIKEDKKWRKYVKALARMEEVTRTNEDISIEQTSQCYDDCIECVGEGAKPCMDIGLFNALTRCEDQLKILAENQNFNDEAYFDNTLNVLRKNRHQAIQDLVTSLRCVNSTMQNTLWKCPLEDMTSLAKAILKLHPKGQEFVKMIRKCCNKDLSTISTIVNEADKIRTEESLKQLKDAMAFGEWQFASCEDVLQGKKGKELMLKINDTTWYCEEIGENVDRVLLGVKKQELKEIESVIQQFEECKEVNSYRIEFWKKGGRIDIINDNKRKEEQIYDDKKPFCLSVALQKDEFENCKELWKQRLMEWKKQCLELRKKFPVLNYFCFNQVHFLIKKVNQLNMPNCPDRAIKASKYIKPFLQKINCDVTDRDVNNVLKDWTNFNSKDLDQYNFNNNNNFRQCRDSIAKFGKILNPIWMSSQHNCVDEKPFSIGLHAGKPNLIIGSKELLFELLEHILICNKTTTEEDI
;
A
#
# COMPACT_ATOMS: atom_id res chain seq x y z
N LEU A 1 53.50 -13.40 -13.36
CA LEU A 1 53.24 -12.83 -12.01
C LEU A 1 51.96 -13.37 -11.37
N LEU A 2 50.86 -13.65 -12.09
CA LEU A 2 49.65 -14.30 -11.55
C LEU A 2 49.90 -15.65 -10.84
N ARG A 3 50.80 -16.52 -11.32
CA ARG A 3 51.12 -17.79 -10.62
C ARG A 3 51.79 -17.60 -9.25
N LYS A 4 52.44 -16.45 -9.00
CA LYS A 4 53.06 -16.14 -7.70
C LYS A 4 52.03 -15.55 -6.71
N SER A 5 51.08 -14.75 -7.19
CA SER A 5 49.98 -14.22 -6.37
C SER A 5 48.98 -15.32 -5.98
N VAL A 6 48.68 -16.26 -6.89
CA VAL A 6 47.84 -17.44 -6.62
C VAL A 6 48.52 -18.40 -5.63
N ALA A 7 49.86 -18.52 -5.65
CA ALA A 7 50.61 -19.32 -4.68
C ALA A 7 50.68 -18.68 -3.27
N ILE A 8 50.51 -17.35 -3.17
CA ILE A 8 50.45 -16.63 -1.89
C ILE A 8 49.03 -16.67 -1.32
N LEU A 9 47.98 -16.55 -2.15
CA LEU A 9 46.59 -16.74 -1.72
C LEU A 9 46.29 -18.21 -1.35
N ASN A 10 46.75 -19.19 -2.14
CA ASN A 10 46.64 -20.61 -1.78
C ASN A 10 47.43 -21.00 -0.52
N ARG A 11 48.38 -20.16 -0.09
CA ARG A 11 49.12 -20.32 1.18
C ARG A 11 48.45 -19.67 2.38
N MET A 12 47.60 -18.66 2.17
CA MET A 12 46.93 -17.93 3.25
C MET A 12 45.50 -18.41 3.52
N THR A 13 44.81 -18.97 2.53
CA THR A 13 43.45 -19.49 2.69
C THR A 13 43.37 -20.90 2.09
N GLY A 14 43.25 -21.90 2.96
CA GLY A 14 43.05 -23.28 2.55
C GLY A 14 41.92 -23.42 1.53
N THR A 15 42.18 -24.23 0.51
CA THR A 15 41.37 -24.55 -0.66
C THR A 15 39.85 -24.63 -0.43
N SER A 16 39.08 -23.78 -1.13
CA SER A 16 37.67 -24.02 -1.44
C SER A 16 37.37 -23.64 -2.89
N ILE A 17 36.76 -24.59 -3.62
CA ILE A 17 36.25 -24.44 -5.00
C ILE A 17 35.20 -23.31 -5.10
N ALA A 18 34.62 -22.87 -3.98
CA ALA A 18 33.66 -21.76 -3.93
C ALA A 18 34.30 -20.40 -4.28
N ASN A 19 35.57 -20.17 -3.94
CA ASN A 19 36.23 -18.89 -4.22
C ASN A 19 36.51 -18.68 -5.71
N THR A 20 36.83 -19.75 -6.45
CA THR A 20 37.02 -19.66 -7.91
C THR A 20 35.74 -19.27 -8.64
N ARG A 21 34.59 -19.79 -8.19
CA ARG A 21 33.27 -19.50 -8.77
C ARG A 21 32.79 -18.07 -8.49
N ASN A 22 33.08 -17.57 -7.29
CA ASN A 22 32.75 -16.18 -6.93
C ASN A 22 33.59 -15.17 -7.72
N ILE A 23 34.86 -15.50 -8.02
CA ILE A 23 35.73 -14.70 -8.89
C ILE A 23 35.19 -14.69 -10.34
N GLU A 24 34.76 -15.82 -10.89
CA GLU A 24 34.14 -15.90 -12.22
C GLU A 24 32.83 -15.10 -12.34
N ILE A 25 32.00 -15.10 -11.28
CA ILE A 25 30.77 -14.30 -11.20
C ILE A 25 31.10 -12.81 -11.15
N LEU A 26 32.13 -12.41 -10.38
CA LEU A 26 32.60 -11.03 -10.33
C LEU A 26 33.07 -10.57 -11.72
N GLU A 27 33.90 -11.36 -12.39
CA GLU A 27 34.40 -11.05 -13.74
C GLU A 27 33.25 -10.87 -14.75
N HIS A 28 32.21 -11.70 -14.65
CA HIS A 28 31.04 -11.60 -15.53
C HIS A 28 30.20 -10.34 -15.26
N LEU A 29 29.95 -10.00 -13.99
CA LEU A 29 29.19 -8.80 -13.59
C LEU A 29 29.89 -7.51 -14.01
N ILE A 30 31.23 -7.49 -13.98
CA ILE A 30 32.05 -6.34 -14.40
C ILE A 30 31.98 -6.17 -15.93
N ARG A 31 32.05 -7.25 -16.70
CA ARG A 31 31.92 -7.20 -18.17
C ARG A 31 30.59 -6.62 -18.65
N GLU A 32 29.50 -6.88 -17.93
CA GLU A 32 28.15 -6.48 -18.34
C GLU A 32 27.71 -5.10 -17.81
N ALA A 33 28.52 -4.41 -17.00
CA ALA A 33 28.19 -3.07 -16.50
C ALA A 33 28.24 -2.05 -17.64
N LYS A 34 27.07 -1.62 -18.14
CA LYS A 34 26.92 -0.69 -19.29
C LYS A 34 26.37 0.69 -18.91
N ASP A 35 25.90 0.85 -17.68
CA ASP A 35 25.33 2.07 -17.11
C ASP A 35 25.54 2.15 -15.59
N GLU A 36 25.25 3.32 -15.00
CA GLU A 36 25.42 3.60 -13.57
C GLU A 36 24.62 2.64 -12.67
N SER A 37 23.45 2.19 -13.12
CA SER A 37 22.60 1.27 -12.36
C SER A 37 23.19 -0.14 -12.31
N SER A 38 23.70 -0.62 -13.44
CA SER A 38 24.38 -1.90 -13.57
C SER A 38 25.68 -1.92 -12.77
N LEU A 39 26.42 -0.81 -12.73
CA LEU A 39 27.61 -0.65 -11.89
C LEU A 39 27.24 -0.65 -10.41
N HIS A 40 26.19 0.06 -10.01
CA HIS A 40 25.75 0.09 -8.60
C HIS A 40 25.24 -1.27 -8.13
N PHE A 41 24.55 -2.01 -9.01
CA PHE A 41 24.14 -3.39 -8.81
C PHE A 41 25.35 -4.32 -8.63
N ALA A 42 26.35 -4.24 -9.51
CA ALA A 42 27.58 -5.00 -9.38
C ALA A 42 28.29 -4.71 -8.06
N VAL A 43 28.48 -3.43 -7.69
CA VAL A 43 29.09 -3.02 -6.41
C VAL A 43 28.31 -3.53 -5.20
N THR A 44 26.97 -3.59 -5.28
CA THR A 44 26.12 -4.13 -4.21
C THR A 44 26.29 -5.63 -4.05
N ILE A 45 26.32 -6.38 -5.16
CA ILE A 45 26.60 -7.83 -5.13
C ILE A 45 28.00 -8.11 -4.57
N VAL A 46 29.01 -7.32 -4.95
CA VAL A 46 30.36 -7.50 -4.41
C VAL A 46 30.38 -7.22 -2.91
N LYS A 47 29.63 -6.21 -2.41
CA LYS A 47 29.50 -5.97 -0.96
C LYS A 47 28.86 -7.16 -0.23
N ASP A 48 27.79 -7.72 -0.77
CA ASP A 48 27.11 -8.89 -0.20
C ASP A 48 27.99 -10.15 -0.24
N LEU A 49 28.72 -10.38 -1.34
CA LEU A 49 29.67 -11.49 -1.45
C LEU A 49 30.83 -11.33 -0.45
N ASN A 50 31.29 -10.10 -0.20
CA ASN A 50 32.35 -9.83 0.77
C ASN A 50 31.89 -10.04 2.22
N THR A 51 30.61 -9.81 2.53
CA THR A 51 30.06 -10.13 3.86
C THR A 51 30.02 -11.63 4.16
N GLN A 52 30.15 -12.49 3.15
CA GLN A 52 30.24 -13.95 3.33
C GLN A 52 31.69 -14.46 3.49
N LEU A 53 32.70 -13.59 3.32
CA LEU A 53 34.11 -13.90 3.53
C LEU A 53 34.54 -13.38 4.92
N VAL A 54 34.47 -14.24 5.94
CA VAL A 54 34.80 -13.90 7.33
C VAL A 54 36.30 -13.61 7.47
N PHE A 55 36.67 -12.36 7.79
CA PHE A 55 37.98 -12.03 8.37
C PHE A 55 37.86 -12.04 9.90
N SER A 56 38.76 -12.75 10.57
CA SER A 56 38.77 -12.88 12.04
C SER A 56 39.09 -11.56 12.74
N GLU A 57 38.29 -11.25 13.76
CA GLU A 57 38.39 -10.07 14.62
C GLU A 57 39.67 -10.09 15.47
N SER A 58 40.59 -9.18 15.18
CA SER A 58 41.36 -8.48 16.21
C SER A 58 41.87 -7.14 15.64
N ASP A 59 41.65 -6.08 16.43
CA ASP A 59 41.97 -4.67 16.23
C ASP A 59 41.10 -3.88 15.23
N VAL A 60 39.92 -3.47 15.72
CA VAL A 60 38.98 -2.58 15.05
C VAL A 60 39.19 -1.14 15.55
N SER A 61 39.61 -0.25 14.64
CA SER A 61 39.40 1.20 14.75
C SER A 61 38.75 1.71 13.46
N ASP A 62 38.00 2.82 13.57
CA ASP A 62 37.13 3.40 12.53
C ASP A 62 37.82 3.77 11.20
N ASP A 63 39.16 3.69 11.11
CA ASP A 63 39.90 3.97 9.86
C ASP A 63 39.82 2.85 8.79
N ARG A 64 39.19 1.70 9.08
CA ARG A 64 39.14 0.56 8.14
C ARG A 64 37.98 0.55 7.15
N LEU A 65 37.01 1.46 7.21
CA LEU A 65 36.02 1.59 6.12
C LEU A 65 36.69 2.07 4.81
N ILE A 66 37.81 2.80 4.93
CA ILE A 66 38.70 3.19 3.82
C ILE A 66 39.57 2.00 3.39
N SER A 67 40.03 1.16 4.32
CA SER A 67 40.84 -0.02 3.98
C SER A 67 40.02 -1.13 3.31
N LEU A 68 38.76 -1.33 3.68
CA LEU A 68 37.82 -2.28 3.07
C LEU A 68 37.47 -1.89 1.63
N GLN A 69 37.25 -0.60 1.34
CA GLN A 69 37.18 -0.12 -0.05
C GLN A 69 38.51 -0.39 -0.79
N SER A 70 39.66 -0.10 -0.18
CA SER A 70 40.97 -0.34 -0.82
C SER A 70 41.22 -1.83 -1.12
N ILE A 71 40.71 -2.74 -0.29
CA ILE A 71 40.82 -4.19 -0.45
C ILE A 71 39.86 -4.68 -1.55
N LEU A 72 38.61 -4.18 -1.56
CA LEU A 72 37.67 -4.40 -2.67
C LEU A 72 38.26 -3.96 -4.01
N TRP A 73 38.88 -2.77 -4.07
CA TRP A 73 39.53 -2.26 -5.29
C TRP A 73 40.87 -2.96 -5.60
N LYS A 74 41.56 -3.54 -4.61
CA LYS A 74 42.76 -4.37 -4.80
C LYS A 74 42.45 -5.76 -5.34
N GLU A 75 41.32 -6.35 -4.93
CA GLU A 75 40.83 -7.65 -5.44
C GLU A 75 40.10 -7.49 -6.79
N TRP A 76 39.57 -6.30 -7.07
CA TRP A 76 39.14 -5.88 -8.40
C TRP A 76 40.38 -5.70 -9.31
N ASP A 77 41.02 -6.79 -9.74
CA ASP A 77 42.14 -6.77 -10.70
C ASP A 77 41.63 -6.30 -12.08
N MET A 78 41.33 -5.00 -12.21
CA MET A 78 40.94 -4.30 -13.44
C MET A 78 42.11 -4.19 -14.43
N ARG A 79 42.84 -5.28 -14.64
CA ARG A 79 43.66 -5.50 -15.83
C ARG A 79 42.81 -5.86 -17.04
N GLN A 80 41.49 -6.01 -16.88
CA GLN A 80 40.54 -6.06 -17.97
C GLN A 80 40.26 -4.64 -18.47
N TRP A 81 40.32 -4.47 -19.79
CA TRP A 81 40.37 -3.20 -20.50
C TRP A 81 38.96 -2.61 -20.63
N LEU A 82 38.68 -1.45 -20.00
CA LEU A 82 37.34 -0.81 -20.05
C LEU A 82 37.10 -0.11 -21.40
N SER A 83 35.87 -0.18 -21.93
CA SER A 83 35.44 0.67 -23.05
C SER A 83 35.32 2.14 -22.61
N ALA A 84 35.38 3.08 -23.56
CA ALA A 84 35.26 4.52 -23.28
C ALA A 84 33.97 4.88 -22.53
N LYS A 85 32.85 4.22 -22.86
CA LYS A 85 31.56 4.40 -22.17
C LYS A 85 31.59 3.86 -20.74
N GLN A 86 32.17 2.68 -20.52
CA GLN A 86 32.33 2.12 -19.16
C GLN A 86 33.24 2.99 -18.30
N PHE A 87 34.35 3.45 -18.88
CA PHE A 87 35.27 4.36 -18.21
C PHE A 87 34.58 5.68 -17.84
N PHE A 88 33.80 6.26 -18.75
CA PHE A 88 32.99 7.45 -18.47
C PHE A 88 32.02 7.24 -17.31
N VAL A 89 31.29 6.13 -17.29
CA VAL A 89 30.34 5.81 -16.20
C VAL A 89 31.06 5.67 -14.86
N VAL A 90 32.20 4.96 -14.83
CA VAL A 90 33.02 4.79 -13.62
C VAL A 90 33.50 6.14 -13.09
N ILE A 91 34.10 6.98 -13.95
CA ILE A 91 34.64 8.28 -13.55
C ILE A 91 33.53 9.25 -13.13
N ASN A 92 32.43 9.32 -13.88
CA ASN A 92 31.29 10.17 -13.54
C ASN A 92 30.71 9.77 -12.17
N THR A 93 30.59 8.46 -11.88
CA THR A 93 30.13 7.97 -10.58
C THR A 93 31.12 8.32 -9.46
N LEU A 94 32.42 8.06 -9.66
CA LEU A 94 33.46 8.39 -8.68
C LEU A 94 33.49 9.89 -8.35
N SER A 95 33.31 10.74 -9.35
CA SER A 95 33.30 12.19 -9.18
C SER A 95 32.18 12.72 -8.28
N LYS A 96 31.08 11.96 -8.13
CA LYS A 96 29.97 12.29 -7.24
C LYS A 96 30.29 11.96 -5.78
N GLU A 97 31.14 10.96 -5.54
CA GLU A 97 31.46 10.48 -4.19
C GLU A 97 32.67 11.20 -3.58
N LYS A 98 33.75 11.36 -4.36
CA LYS A 98 35.03 11.91 -3.85
C LYS A 98 35.69 12.81 -4.90
N PRO A 99 36.43 13.85 -4.51
CA PRO A 99 37.29 14.59 -5.43
C PRO A 99 38.52 13.74 -5.82
N ALA A 100 39.06 13.92 -7.03
CA ALA A 100 40.17 13.10 -7.53
C ALA A 100 41.40 13.10 -6.58
N LYS A 101 41.67 14.24 -5.90
CA LYS A 101 42.73 14.40 -4.88
C LYS A 101 42.61 13.44 -3.69
N GLN A 102 41.41 12.95 -3.41
CA GLN A 102 41.12 12.04 -2.28
C GLN A 102 40.95 10.58 -2.72
N LEU A 103 41.15 10.26 -4.00
CA LEU A 103 41.18 8.88 -4.46
C LEU A 103 42.38 8.16 -3.84
N HIS A 104 42.16 6.95 -3.35
CA HIS A 104 43.24 6.09 -2.82
C HIS A 104 44.22 5.72 -3.94
N LEU A 105 45.51 5.56 -3.61
CA LEU A 105 46.59 5.30 -4.57
C LEU A 105 46.27 4.13 -5.52
N SER A 106 45.75 3.03 -4.98
CA SER A 106 45.37 1.84 -5.77
C SER A 106 44.28 2.10 -6.80
N ILE A 107 43.32 3.00 -6.51
CA ILE A 107 42.28 3.37 -7.48
C ILE A 107 42.92 4.22 -8.60
N ARG A 108 43.85 5.11 -8.26
CA ARG A 108 44.55 5.92 -9.25
C ARG A 108 45.37 5.05 -10.20
N GLU A 109 46.12 4.09 -9.69
CA GLU A 109 46.89 3.13 -10.51
C GLU A 109 45.99 2.35 -11.50
N ILE A 110 44.81 1.92 -11.06
CA ILE A 110 43.83 1.23 -11.92
C ILE A 110 43.27 2.13 -13.03
N LEU A 111 42.94 3.38 -12.68
CA LEU A 111 42.45 4.36 -13.65
C LEU A 111 43.54 4.68 -14.67
N MET A 112 44.79 4.82 -14.23
CA MET A 112 45.95 5.04 -15.12
C MET A 112 46.18 3.87 -16.07
N HIS A 113 46.08 2.63 -15.56
CA HIS A 113 46.15 1.44 -16.41
C HIS A 113 45.11 1.46 -17.52
N ASN A 114 43.86 1.84 -17.20
CA ASN A 114 42.80 1.97 -18.21
C ASN A 114 42.98 3.15 -19.17
N LEU A 115 43.72 4.20 -18.79
CA LEU A 115 44.04 5.31 -19.70
C LEU A 115 45.03 4.92 -20.78
N SER A 116 46.04 4.10 -20.44
CA SER A 116 47.06 3.58 -21.38
C SER A 116 46.47 2.81 -22.58
N ILE A 117 45.19 2.44 -22.48
CA ILE A 117 44.46 1.65 -23.46
C ILE A 117 44.05 2.49 -24.66
N PHE A 118 43.59 3.70 -24.36
CA PHE A 118 43.08 4.62 -25.37
C PHE A 118 44.22 5.24 -26.19
N ASP A 119 45.48 4.99 -25.80
CA ASP A 119 46.68 5.69 -26.28
C ASP A 119 47.36 5.11 -27.53
N THR A 120 46.71 4.23 -28.31
CA THR A 120 47.37 3.66 -29.51
C THR A 120 46.58 3.89 -30.80
N ASP A 121 46.81 5.04 -31.45
CA ASP A 121 46.59 5.18 -32.90
C ASP A 121 47.67 4.41 -33.71
N ASN A 122 48.76 3.94 -33.06
CA ASN A 122 49.80 3.11 -33.67
C ASN A 122 49.76 1.67 -33.11
N GLY A 123 49.23 0.74 -33.90
CA GLY A 123 49.15 -0.67 -33.56
C GLY A 123 50.54 -1.34 -33.50
N ILE A 124 50.92 -1.81 -32.33
CA ILE A 124 51.66 -3.07 -32.17
C ILE A 124 50.92 -3.86 -31.10
N ALA A 125 50.31 -4.97 -31.52
CA ALA A 125 49.65 -5.91 -30.63
C ALA A 125 50.70 -6.57 -29.74
N LEU A 126 50.65 -6.32 -28.43
CA LEU A 126 51.31 -7.18 -27.44
C LEU A 126 50.24 -7.88 -26.60
N HIS A 127 50.20 -9.20 -26.80
CA HIS A 127 49.49 -10.26 -26.07
C HIS A 127 48.01 -10.55 -26.43
N ASP A 128 47.87 -11.66 -27.17
CA ASP A 128 46.80 -12.67 -27.28
C ASP A 128 45.32 -12.29 -27.06
N THR A 129 44.60 -12.28 -28.19
CA THR A 129 43.17 -12.64 -28.43
C THR A 129 42.01 -11.75 -27.96
N ILE A 130 42.15 -10.42 -27.91
CA ILE A 130 40.98 -9.51 -27.92
C ILE A 130 41.23 -8.37 -28.94
N GLU A 131 40.37 -8.24 -29.96
CA GLU A 131 40.39 -7.11 -30.91
C GLU A 131 40.22 -5.79 -30.14
N LYS A 132 41.21 -4.88 -30.20
CA LYS A 132 41.08 -3.53 -29.66
C LYS A 132 40.05 -2.75 -30.50
N GLU A 133 38.91 -2.42 -29.90
CA GLU A 133 37.90 -1.55 -30.51
C GLU A 133 38.46 -0.11 -30.59
N LEU A 134 38.48 0.49 -31.79
CA LEU A 134 39.00 1.84 -31.99
C LEU A 134 38.07 2.88 -31.35
N CYS A 135 38.62 3.80 -30.56
CA CYS A 135 37.88 4.88 -29.89
C CYS A 135 37.37 5.91 -30.93
N SER A 136 36.05 6.03 -31.09
CA SER A 136 35.43 6.99 -32.03
C SER A 136 35.67 8.45 -31.60
N ALA A 137 35.43 9.41 -32.50
CA ALA A 137 35.46 10.83 -32.18
C ALA A 137 34.46 11.20 -31.07
N PHE A 138 33.29 10.54 -31.01
CA PHE A 138 32.32 10.76 -29.94
C PHE A 138 32.76 10.13 -28.62
N ASP A 139 33.38 8.95 -28.65
CA ASP A 139 33.98 8.33 -27.45
C ASP A 139 35.09 9.21 -26.88
N LYS A 140 35.97 9.73 -27.73
CA LYS A 140 36.99 10.72 -27.36
C LYS A 140 36.32 11.96 -26.73
N PHE A 141 35.22 12.46 -27.30
CA PHE A 141 34.50 13.61 -26.75
C PHE A 141 33.95 13.34 -25.34
N MET A 142 33.35 12.17 -25.11
CA MET A 142 32.83 11.75 -23.81
C MET A 142 33.91 11.64 -22.73
N LEU A 143 35.17 11.39 -23.12
CA LEU A 143 36.29 11.24 -22.21
C LEU A 143 36.91 12.57 -21.75
N ILE A 144 36.60 13.70 -22.40
CA ILE A 144 37.08 15.05 -22.00
C ILE A 144 36.75 15.38 -20.52
N PRO A 145 35.49 15.26 -20.05
CA PRO A 145 35.16 15.46 -18.64
C PRO A 145 35.93 14.53 -17.71
N CYS A 146 36.22 13.29 -18.14
CA CYS A 146 36.96 12.32 -17.34
C CYS A 146 38.41 12.77 -17.14
N LEU A 147 39.07 13.20 -18.22
CA LEU A 147 40.39 13.81 -18.15
C LEU A 147 40.40 15.03 -17.22
N ASN A 148 39.42 15.93 -17.37
CA ASN A 148 39.31 17.14 -16.55
C ASN A 148 39.13 16.81 -15.06
N TYR A 149 38.37 15.76 -14.72
CA TYR A 149 38.25 15.28 -13.34
C TYR A 149 39.56 14.70 -12.80
N LEU A 150 40.23 13.85 -13.58
CA LEU A 150 41.49 13.22 -13.18
C LEU A 150 42.64 14.24 -13.05
N ALA A 151 42.62 15.30 -13.86
CA ALA A 151 43.53 16.44 -13.78
C ALA A 151 43.52 17.13 -12.42
N LEU A 152 42.46 16.95 -11.62
CA LEU A 152 42.40 17.50 -10.27
C LEU A 152 43.36 16.80 -9.31
N SER A 153 43.95 15.65 -9.65
CA SER A 153 44.91 14.94 -8.80
C SER A 153 46.36 15.15 -9.26
N ASP A 154 47.15 15.85 -8.45
CA ASP A 154 48.57 16.16 -8.74
C ASP A 154 49.41 14.91 -9.08
N TRP A 155 49.14 13.78 -8.41
CA TRP A 155 49.81 12.50 -8.69
C TRP A 155 49.50 11.94 -10.08
N ILE A 156 48.26 12.12 -10.56
CA ILE A 156 47.81 11.59 -11.86
C ILE A 156 48.42 12.44 -12.99
N THR A 157 48.45 13.76 -12.81
CA THR A 157 49.01 14.68 -13.81
C THR A 157 50.51 14.53 -14.04
N GLN A 158 51.22 13.83 -13.13
CA GLN A 158 52.66 13.54 -13.25
C GLN A 158 52.95 12.23 -14.01
N GLN A 159 51.92 11.44 -14.35
CA GLN A 159 52.08 10.18 -15.08
C GLN A 159 52.17 10.42 -16.59
N GLU A 160 53.00 9.64 -17.29
CA GLU A 160 53.23 9.75 -18.73
C GLU A 160 51.94 9.44 -19.53
N GLU A 161 51.19 8.43 -19.10
CA GLU A 161 49.96 7.98 -19.74
C GLU A 161 48.86 9.05 -19.68
N PHE A 162 48.87 9.92 -18.67
CA PHE A 162 47.95 11.05 -18.57
C PHE A 162 48.27 12.12 -19.63
N LEU A 163 49.55 12.39 -19.87
CA LEU A 163 50.00 13.36 -20.87
C LEU A 163 49.65 12.89 -22.29
N CYS A 164 49.89 11.61 -22.60
CA CYS A 164 49.55 11.04 -23.90
C CYS A 164 48.02 11.04 -24.15
N PHE A 165 47.24 10.63 -23.15
CA PHE A 165 45.78 10.68 -23.21
C PHE A 165 45.24 12.11 -23.39
N SER A 166 45.83 13.09 -22.70
CA SER A 166 45.50 14.50 -22.87
C SER A 166 45.79 14.99 -24.30
N GLN A 167 46.89 14.57 -24.92
CA GLN A 167 47.23 14.95 -26.30
C GLN A 167 46.24 14.33 -27.31
N MET A 168 45.83 13.09 -27.11
CA MET A 168 44.82 12.43 -27.95
C MET A 168 43.49 13.21 -27.94
N LEU A 169 43.03 13.63 -26.76
CA LEU A 169 41.75 14.33 -26.59
C LEU A 169 41.75 15.77 -27.11
N GLN A 170 42.92 16.38 -27.34
CA GLN A 170 43.01 17.73 -27.92
C GLN A 170 42.64 17.76 -29.42
N ASN A 171 42.75 16.62 -30.13
CA ASN A 171 42.60 16.55 -31.59
C ASN A 171 41.46 15.61 -32.05
N ILE A 172 40.22 15.93 -31.65
CA ILE A 172 39.02 15.14 -32.04
C ILE A 172 38.52 15.55 -33.43
N ASN A 173 38.47 14.60 -34.37
CA ASN A 173 37.97 14.83 -35.73
C ASN A 173 36.56 14.24 -35.95
N PHE A 174 35.51 15.00 -35.63
CA PHE A 174 34.11 14.58 -35.84
C PHE A 174 33.73 14.41 -37.32
N LYS A 175 34.50 14.95 -38.27
CA LYS A 175 34.21 14.80 -39.71
C LYS A 175 34.52 13.39 -40.23
N ALA A 176 35.44 12.68 -39.58
CA ALA A 176 35.77 11.30 -39.95
C ALA A 176 34.65 10.31 -39.60
N ASP A 177 33.80 10.65 -38.62
CA ASP A 177 32.76 9.78 -38.05
C ASP A 177 31.31 10.26 -38.32
N GLU A 178 31.07 11.07 -39.36
CA GLU A 178 29.75 11.68 -39.66
C GLU A 178 28.60 10.64 -39.83
N SER A 179 28.91 9.35 -40.03
CA SER A 179 27.92 8.26 -40.16
C SER A 179 27.45 7.65 -38.82
N GLN A 180 28.13 7.91 -37.71
CA GLN A 180 27.73 7.35 -36.40
C GLN A 180 26.63 8.19 -35.75
N ALA A 181 25.61 7.50 -35.23
CA ALA A 181 24.53 8.14 -34.49
C ALA A 181 25.00 8.52 -33.07
N ILE A 182 24.91 9.80 -32.74
CA ILE A 182 25.20 10.30 -31.39
C ILE A 182 23.99 10.06 -30.48
N ASP A 183 24.21 9.38 -29.36
CA ASP A 183 23.22 9.28 -28.30
C ASP A 183 23.08 10.63 -27.58
N GLY A 184 21.94 11.29 -27.78
CA GLY A 184 21.64 12.59 -27.18
C GLY A 184 21.68 12.60 -25.65
N LYS A 185 21.37 11.47 -24.99
CA LYS A 185 21.43 11.35 -23.53
C LYS A 185 22.87 11.32 -23.04
N VAL A 186 23.74 10.60 -23.72
CA VAL A 186 25.17 10.53 -23.38
C VAL A 186 25.85 11.88 -23.63
N LEU A 187 25.48 12.58 -24.72
CA LEU A 187 25.92 13.94 -24.99
C LEU A 187 25.52 14.91 -23.86
N GLU A 188 24.28 14.82 -23.39
CA GLU A 188 23.79 15.60 -22.25
C GLU A 188 24.57 15.31 -20.97
N GLU A 189 24.80 14.03 -20.65
CA GLU A 189 25.56 13.60 -19.48
C GLU A 189 27.01 14.11 -19.52
N ALA A 190 27.68 14.00 -20.67
CA ALA A 190 29.06 14.46 -20.85
C ALA A 190 29.20 15.98 -20.66
N ILE A 191 28.34 16.77 -21.30
CA ILE A 191 28.33 18.24 -21.16
C ILE A 191 27.99 18.63 -19.72
N THR A 192 26.99 17.97 -19.12
CA THR A 192 26.57 18.25 -17.74
C THR A 192 27.66 17.95 -16.74
N PHE A 193 28.42 16.88 -16.95
CA PHE A 193 29.55 16.49 -16.13
C PHE A 193 30.70 17.49 -16.24
N ASP A 194 31.08 17.90 -17.47
CA ASP A 194 32.11 18.93 -17.67
C ASP A 194 31.74 20.26 -17.00
N LEU A 195 30.50 20.72 -17.18
CA LEU A 195 29.99 21.92 -16.52
C LEU A 195 29.99 21.82 -15.00
N ARG A 196 29.84 20.61 -14.43
CA ARG A 196 29.91 20.41 -12.97
C ARG A 196 31.35 20.59 -12.46
N LEU A 197 32.34 20.04 -13.17
CA LEU A 197 33.74 20.10 -12.75
C LEU A 197 34.27 21.54 -12.64
N ARG A 198 33.81 22.42 -13.52
CA ARG A 198 34.20 23.85 -13.56
C ARG A 198 33.69 24.70 -12.39
N SER A 199 32.78 24.16 -11.57
CA SER A 199 32.36 24.85 -10.33
C SER A 199 33.42 24.78 -9.22
N THR A 200 34.50 24.02 -9.43
CA THR A 200 35.69 23.98 -8.58
C THR A 200 36.77 24.89 -9.20
N GLU A 201 37.48 25.70 -8.40
CA GLU A 201 38.28 26.88 -8.82
C GLU A 201 39.47 26.65 -9.79
N SER A 202 39.61 25.46 -10.38
CA SER A 202 40.69 25.10 -11.32
C SER A 202 40.21 25.11 -12.77
N PRO A 203 40.93 25.76 -13.71
CA PRO A 203 40.58 25.74 -15.13
C PRO A 203 40.65 24.31 -15.69
N PRO A 204 39.76 23.94 -16.64
CA PRO A 204 39.79 22.61 -17.24
C PRO A 204 41.06 22.44 -18.07
N ASN A 205 41.61 21.22 -18.07
CA ASN A 205 42.78 20.87 -18.86
C ASN A 205 42.44 20.91 -20.37
N ILE A 206 41.25 20.47 -20.74
CA ILE A 206 40.69 20.60 -22.09
C ILE A 206 39.34 21.32 -22.04
N SER A 207 39.21 22.41 -22.79
CA SER A 207 37.96 23.18 -22.93
C SER A 207 37.01 22.48 -23.90
N ILE A 208 35.90 21.95 -23.36
CA ILE A 208 34.91 21.21 -24.14
C ILE A 208 34.23 22.07 -25.23
N GLU A 209 34.17 23.39 -25.06
CA GLU A 209 33.46 24.32 -25.96
C GLU A 209 34.00 24.29 -27.39
N ASN A 210 35.32 24.11 -27.54
CA ASN A 210 35.98 23.99 -28.85
C ASN A 210 35.47 22.77 -29.62
N HIS A 211 35.21 21.68 -28.91
CA HIS A 211 34.71 20.43 -29.46
C HIS A 211 33.18 20.46 -29.62
N VAL A 212 32.44 21.09 -28.71
CA VAL A 212 30.98 21.32 -28.83
C VAL A 212 30.66 22.15 -30.07
N ALA A 213 31.41 23.23 -30.33
CA ALA A 213 31.20 24.06 -31.53
C ALA A 213 31.35 23.24 -32.82
N THR A 214 32.38 22.36 -32.88
CA THR A 214 32.61 21.49 -34.04
C THR A 214 31.61 20.33 -34.11
N LEU A 215 31.20 19.77 -32.97
CA LEU A 215 30.15 18.75 -32.90
C LEU A 215 28.81 19.29 -33.41
N LEU A 216 28.40 20.50 -33.00
CA LEU A 216 27.16 21.14 -33.47
C LEU A 216 27.18 21.49 -34.97
N GLN A 217 28.36 21.70 -35.54
CA GLN A 217 28.52 21.91 -36.99
C GLN A 217 28.30 20.61 -37.79
N CYS A 218 28.72 19.47 -37.26
CA CYS A 218 28.50 18.15 -37.86
C CYS A 218 27.10 17.60 -37.57
N TYR A 219 26.54 17.85 -36.37
CA TYR A 219 25.27 17.30 -35.90
C TYR A 219 24.29 18.40 -35.44
N PRO A 220 23.75 19.21 -36.36
CA PRO A 220 22.93 20.38 -36.03
C PRO A 220 21.57 20.05 -35.39
N GLN A 221 21.15 18.79 -35.36
CA GLN A 221 19.97 18.32 -34.64
C GLN A 221 20.09 18.45 -33.11
N HIS A 222 21.32 18.43 -32.55
CA HIS A 222 21.54 18.56 -31.10
C HIS A 222 21.68 20.01 -30.63
N THR A 223 21.44 20.99 -31.50
CA THR A 223 21.59 22.43 -31.21
C THR A 223 20.67 22.88 -30.07
N GLU A 224 19.37 22.55 -30.12
CA GLU A 224 18.43 23.00 -29.09
C GLU A 224 18.75 22.41 -27.72
N LEU A 225 19.04 21.10 -27.65
CA LEU A 225 19.46 20.41 -26.43
C LEU A 225 20.70 21.07 -25.83
N THR A 226 21.74 21.30 -26.65
CA THR A 226 23.01 21.87 -26.19
C THR A 226 22.85 23.30 -25.70
N VAL A 227 22.10 24.13 -26.43
CA VAL A 227 21.81 25.51 -26.01
C VAL A 227 21.01 25.52 -24.71
N GLN A 228 20.00 24.65 -24.57
CA GLN A 228 19.22 24.54 -23.35
C GLN A 228 20.10 24.19 -22.13
N LEU A 229 21.00 23.21 -22.26
CA LEU A 229 21.91 22.79 -21.20
C LEU A 229 22.85 23.92 -20.73
N LEU A 230 23.34 24.73 -21.67
CA LEU A 230 24.18 25.88 -21.38
C LEU A 230 23.41 27.02 -20.66
N LEU A 231 22.12 27.16 -20.95
CA LEU A 231 21.24 28.15 -20.32
C LEU A 231 20.73 27.72 -18.93
N ASP A 232 20.53 26.42 -18.69
CA ASP A 232 19.94 25.94 -17.42
C ASP A 232 20.91 26.02 -16.22
N LYS A 233 22.22 25.89 -16.44
CA LYS A 233 23.23 25.95 -15.38
C LYS A 233 23.79 27.35 -15.07
N THR A 234 23.50 28.37 -15.89
CA THR A 234 23.96 29.76 -15.68
C THR A 234 23.17 30.52 -14.60
N ASN A 235 22.20 29.88 -13.93
CA ASN A 235 21.43 30.48 -12.82
C ASN A 235 22.25 30.81 -11.54
N LYS A 236 23.55 30.49 -11.48
CA LYS A 236 24.45 30.84 -10.38
C LYS A 236 25.61 31.70 -10.89
N ASN A 237 25.44 33.03 -10.97
CA ASN A 237 26.49 34.07 -11.08
C ASN A 237 27.63 33.91 -12.13
N ILE A 238 27.62 32.88 -12.98
CA ILE A 238 28.56 32.72 -14.10
C ILE A 238 27.95 33.50 -15.27
N LYS A 239 28.62 34.60 -15.64
CA LYS A 239 28.28 35.39 -16.84
C LYS A 239 28.18 34.45 -18.05
N ASN A 240 27.29 34.76 -18.99
CA ASN A 240 26.91 33.97 -20.19
C ASN A 240 28.05 33.74 -21.22
N GLN A 241 29.27 33.55 -20.74
CA GLN A 241 30.50 33.48 -21.52
C GLN A 241 30.51 32.25 -22.41
N GLU A 242 29.88 31.14 -22.02
CA GLU A 242 29.93 29.88 -22.76
C GLU A 242 29.16 29.95 -24.09
N LEU A 243 27.93 30.49 -24.09
CA LEU A 243 27.14 30.65 -25.32
C LEU A 243 27.78 31.69 -26.26
N THR A 244 28.26 32.80 -25.70
CA THR A 244 29.00 33.83 -26.43
C THR A 244 30.27 33.25 -27.04
N ARG A 245 31.02 32.43 -26.30
CA ARG A 245 32.26 31.78 -26.77
C ARG A 245 32.00 30.74 -27.85
N ILE A 246 30.92 29.96 -27.76
CA ILE A 246 30.52 29.03 -28.83
C ILE A 246 30.17 29.80 -30.10
N LEU A 247 29.41 30.90 -30.00
CA LEU A 247 29.11 31.74 -31.16
C LEU A 247 30.37 32.38 -31.75
N GLN A 248 31.29 32.88 -30.92
CA GLN A 248 32.60 33.35 -31.37
C GLN A 248 33.34 32.25 -32.13
N LEU A 249 33.46 31.04 -31.57
CA LEU A 249 34.14 29.91 -32.20
C LEU A 249 33.51 29.46 -33.52
N ILE A 250 32.17 29.48 -33.62
CA ILE A 250 31.45 29.18 -34.86
C ILE A 250 31.82 30.20 -35.94
N TRP A 251 31.98 31.47 -35.58
CA TRP A 251 32.24 32.55 -36.54
C TRP A 251 33.73 32.78 -36.82
N THR A 252 34.66 32.38 -35.93
CA THR A 252 36.11 32.50 -36.13
C THR A 252 36.78 31.32 -36.85
N LYS A 253 36.25 30.09 -36.76
CA LYS A 253 36.80 28.93 -37.51
C LYS A 253 36.51 29.03 -39.02
N ASP A 254 37.47 28.64 -39.85
CA ASP A 254 37.37 28.73 -41.31
C ASP A 254 36.49 27.59 -41.87
N GLU A 255 35.17 27.81 -41.90
CA GLU A 255 34.17 26.87 -42.43
C GLU A 255 33.10 27.60 -43.25
N GLY A 256 32.43 26.87 -44.14
CA GLY A 256 31.46 27.42 -45.10
C GLY A 256 30.30 28.20 -44.46
N ASN A 257 30.08 29.43 -44.93
CA ASN A 257 29.07 30.39 -44.45
C ASN A 257 27.64 29.83 -44.33
N LYS A 258 27.28 28.82 -45.13
CA LYS A 258 25.95 28.17 -45.10
C LYS A 258 25.69 27.40 -43.79
N LYS A 259 26.70 26.69 -43.27
CA LYS A 259 26.59 25.94 -42.00
C LYS A 259 26.49 26.93 -40.82
N LYS A 260 27.34 27.96 -40.80
CA LYS A 260 27.32 29.05 -39.80
C LYS A 260 25.97 29.75 -39.73
N LYS A 261 25.41 30.11 -40.89
CA LYS A 261 24.07 30.75 -40.99
C LYS A 261 22.98 29.89 -40.39
N THR A 262 22.91 28.62 -40.80
CA THR A 262 21.84 27.70 -40.39
C THR A 262 21.88 27.46 -38.88
N LEU A 263 23.07 27.24 -38.32
CA LEU A 263 23.26 27.01 -36.89
C LEU A 263 22.90 28.28 -36.08
N THR A 264 23.40 29.44 -36.49
CA THR A 264 23.12 30.73 -35.82
C THR A 264 21.62 31.04 -35.82
N SER A 265 20.92 30.84 -36.95
CA SER A 265 19.46 31.05 -37.03
C SER A 265 18.68 30.12 -36.09
N LYS A 266 19.07 28.85 -35.96
CA LYS A 266 18.44 27.92 -35.01
C LYS A 266 18.62 28.37 -33.56
N MET A 267 19.82 28.86 -33.21
CA MET A 267 20.11 29.38 -31.88
C MET A 267 19.28 30.64 -31.58
N LEU A 268 19.22 31.60 -32.51
CA LEU A 268 18.44 32.84 -32.33
C LEU A 268 16.94 32.56 -32.17
N HIS A 269 16.36 31.70 -33.02
CA HIS A 269 14.95 31.30 -32.90
C HIS A 269 14.69 30.62 -31.55
N PHE A 270 15.60 29.77 -31.07
CA PHE A 270 15.44 29.12 -29.78
C PHE A 270 15.41 30.13 -28.63
N LEU A 271 16.26 31.17 -28.69
CA LEU A 271 16.30 32.22 -27.67
C LEU A 271 15.05 33.09 -27.63
N LEU A 272 14.29 33.17 -28.72
CA LEU A 272 13.05 33.95 -28.80
C LEU A 272 11.82 33.23 -28.18
N LYS A 273 11.90 31.91 -27.92
CA LYS A 273 10.76 31.09 -27.48
C LYS A 273 10.13 31.54 -26.15
N ASP A 274 10.89 32.09 -25.21
CA ASP A 274 10.37 32.56 -23.92
C ASP A 274 11.13 33.77 -23.34
N LYS A 275 10.52 34.44 -22.36
CA LYS A 275 11.02 35.69 -21.79
C LYS A 275 12.38 35.58 -21.11
N LYS A 276 12.68 34.46 -20.44
CA LYS A 276 13.99 34.28 -19.80
C LYS A 276 15.08 34.16 -20.86
N LYS A 277 14.79 33.39 -21.91
CA LYS A 277 15.71 33.20 -23.03
C LYS A 277 15.95 34.49 -23.84
N ARG A 278 14.91 35.31 -23.98
CA ARG A 278 15.01 36.60 -24.69
C ARG A 278 15.94 37.60 -24.02
N ALA A 279 16.15 37.51 -22.71
CA ALA A 279 17.16 38.32 -22.04
C ALA A 279 18.56 38.08 -22.63
N TYR A 280 18.90 36.82 -22.94
CA TYR A 280 20.16 36.47 -23.59
C TYR A 280 20.19 36.92 -25.05
N TRP A 281 19.08 36.82 -25.76
CA TRP A 281 18.98 37.37 -27.12
C TRP A 281 19.22 38.88 -27.14
N ILE A 282 18.65 39.64 -26.20
CA ILE A 282 18.91 41.08 -26.04
C ILE A 282 20.39 41.34 -25.72
N GLU A 283 21.02 40.50 -24.89
CA GLU A 283 22.45 40.59 -24.61
C GLU A 283 23.32 40.33 -25.84
N LEU A 284 22.92 39.41 -26.73
CA LEU A 284 23.59 39.18 -28.02
C LEU A 284 23.49 40.41 -28.93
N LEU A 285 22.35 41.10 -28.95
CA LEU A 285 22.21 42.37 -29.69
C LEU A 285 23.13 43.47 -29.13
N ALA A 286 23.26 43.55 -27.81
CA ALA A 286 24.12 44.54 -27.16
C ALA A 286 25.61 44.25 -27.34
N ASN A 287 26.01 42.97 -27.37
CA ASN A 287 27.40 42.52 -27.47
C ASN A 287 27.76 42.02 -28.88
N SER A 288 27.00 42.38 -29.91
CA SER A 288 27.15 41.79 -31.24
C SER A 288 28.54 41.97 -31.84
N SER A 289 29.18 43.12 -31.61
CA SER A 289 30.54 43.44 -32.05
C SER A 289 31.64 42.66 -31.31
N ILE A 290 31.38 42.19 -30.08
CA ILE A 290 32.33 41.37 -29.31
C ILE A 290 32.33 39.92 -29.85
N ILE A 291 31.22 39.49 -30.45
CA ILE A 291 31.06 38.12 -30.95
C ILE A 291 31.61 37.98 -32.36
N SER A 292 31.23 38.88 -33.26
CA SER A 292 31.73 38.90 -34.62
C SER A 292 31.36 40.20 -35.33
N ASP A 293 32.32 40.82 -36.00
CA ASP A 293 32.07 41.94 -36.93
C ASP A 293 31.66 41.45 -38.33
N HIS A 294 31.42 40.16 -38.51
CA HIS A 294 31.05 39.60 -39.81
C HIS A 294 29.64 40.10 -40.22
N ASN A 295 29.54 40.79 -41.37
CA ASN A 295 28.30 41.39 -41.85
C ASN A 295 27.09 40.43 -41.87
N LEU A 296 27.30 39.15 -42.24
CA LEU A 296 26.24 38.13 -42.18
C LEU A 296 25.72 37.87 -40.76
N PHE A 297 26.56 37.93 -39.72
CA PHE A 297 26.14 37.74 -38.33
C PHE A 297 25.26 38.91 -37.85
N LEU A 298 25.69 40.15 -38.10
CA LEU A 298 24.91 41.35 -37.78
C LEU A 298 23.56 41.37 -38.51
N LYS A 299 23.55 40.96 -39.79
CA LYS A 299 22.31 40.83 -40.57
C LYS A 299 21.36 39.80 -39.98
N LEU A 300 21.86 38.64 -39.53
CA LEU A 300 21.02 37.62 -38.87
C LEU A 300 20.39 38.11 -37.57
N LEU A 301 21.11 38.91 -36.78
CA LEU A 301 20.58 39.55 -35.58
C LEU A 301 19.50 40.60 -35.91
N GLN A 302 19.72 41.41 -36.95
CA GLN A 302 18.75 42.39 -37.41
C GLN A 302 17.48 41.73 -37.96
N ASP A 303 17.62 40.69 -38.78
CA ASP A 303 16.52 39.90 -39.33
C ASP A 303 15.70 39.25 -38.19
N SER A 304 16.38 38.76 -37.15
CA SER A 304 15.75 38.18 -35.95
C SER A 304 14.95 39.22 -35.15
N LEU A 305 15.47 40.44 -34.96
CA LEU A 305 14.76 41.55 -34.28
C LEU A 305 13.51 41.96 -35.04
N GLN A 306 13.62 42.16 -36.36
CA GLN A 306 12.47 42.51 -37.18
C GLN A 306 11.46 41.37 -37.23
N GLY A 307 11.92 40.13 -37.39
CA GLY A 307 11.04 38.97 -37.45
C GLY A 307 10.23 38.74 -36.17
N TRP A 308 10.84 39.01 -35.01
CA TRP A 308 10.15 38.96 -33.73
C TRP A 308 9.12 40.10 -33.56
N LEU A 309 9.48 41.34 -33.91
CA LEU A 309 8.59 42.50 -33.83
C LEU A 309 7.36 42.36 -34.76
N HIS A 310 7.55 41.87 -35.99
CA HIS A 310 6.47 41.70 -36.98
C HIS A 310 5.74 40.35 -36.89
N GLY A 311 6.11 39.46 -35.96
CA GLY A 311 5.44 38.18 -35.73
C GLY A 311 5.66 37.14 -36.84
N THR A 312 6.69 37.29 -37.69
CA THR A 312 7.01 36.31 -38.75
C THR A 312 7.68 35.06 -38.19
N GLU A 313 8.35 35.14 -37.03
CA GLU A 313 8.95 34.00 -36.33
C GLU A 313 7.94 33.19 -35.48
N GLU A 314 6.77 33.77 -35.14
CA GLU A 314 5.76 33.14 -34.27
C GLU A 314 4.81 32.18 -35.02
N LYS A 315 4.85 32.13 -36.36
CA LYS A 315 4.01 31.22 -37.18
C LYS A 315 4.40 29.73 -37.08
N LYS A 316 5.49 29.40 -36.36
CA LYS A 316 5.97 28.04 -36.13
C LYS A 316 5.65 27.57 -34.69
N GLY A 317 4.38 27.29 -34.44
CA GLY A 317 3.91 26.30 -33.44
C GLY A 317 3.98 26.63 -31.94
N ASP A 318 5.10 27.16 -31.41
CA ASP A 318 5.41 26.98 -29.97
C ASP A 318 5.68 28.27 -29.17
N ALA A 319 5.78 29.44 -29.81
CA ALA A 319 6.06 30.70 -29.11
C ALA A 319 4.78 31.32 -28.54
N LYS A 320 4.77 31.71 -27.26
CA LYS A 320 3.69 32.54 -26.69
C LYS A 320 3.56 33.80 -27.52
N ASN A 321 2.38 34.03 -28.10
CA ASN A 321 2.07 35.21 -28.91
C ASN A 321 2.18 36.47 -28.05
N VAL A 322 3.34 37.15 -28.08
CA VAL A 322 3.55 38.39 -27.32
C VAL A 322 3.00 39.53 -28.17
N PRO A 323 2.06 40.33 -27.67
CA PRO A 323 1.49 41.40 -28.47
C PRO A 323 2.53 42.51 -28.73
N PHE A 324 2.35 43.23 -29.84
CA PHE A 324 3.32 44.21 -30.33
C PHE A 324 3.72 45.26 -29.27
N HIS A 325 2.74 45.82 -28.54
CA HIS A 325 3.01 46.79 -27.47
C HIS A 325 3.92 46.22 -26.37
N SER A 326 3.70 44.96 -25.95
CA SER A 326 4.56 44.31 -24.94
C SER A 326 5.96 44.05 -25.47
N LYS A 327 6.12 43.73 -26.76
CA LYS A 327 7.45 43.57 -27.39
C LYS A 327 8.23 44.89 -27.38
N VAL A 328 7.57 45.98 -27.75
CA VAL A 328 8.15 47.34 -27.70
C VAL A 328 8.53 47.67 -26.26
N ILE A 329 7.65 47.43 -25.29
CA ILE A 329 7.92 47.70 -23.88
C ILE A 329 9.10 46.87 -23.34
N GLU A 330 9.18 45.59 -23.67
CA GLU A 330 10.28 44.71 -23.26
C GLU A 330 11.65 45.24 -23.72
N LEU A 331 11.72 45.83 -24.93
CA LEU A 331 12.94 46.42 -25.47
C LEU A 331 13.26 47.79 -24.83
N VAL A 332 12.28 48.72 -24.79
CA VAL A 332 12.51 50.07 -24.25
C VAL A 332 12.72 50.09 -22.73
N SER A 333 12.34 49.02 -22.04
CA SER A 333 12.56 48.86 -20.58
C SER A 333 13.84 48.09 -20.25
N SER A 334 14.64 47.67 -21.25
CA SER A 334 15.86 46.89 -21.04
C SER A 334 17.11 47.77 -21.07
N ASP A 335 17.79 47.89 -19.93
CA ASP A 335 19.09 48.59 -19.83
C ASP A 335 20.15 47.96 -20.75
N THR A 336 20.04 46.66 -21.02
CA THR A 336 20.93 45.95 -21.95
C THR A 336 20.64 46.36 -23.39
N PHE A 337 19.36 46.46 -23.80
CA PHE A 337 18.99 46.92 -25.14
C PHE A 337 19.34 48.39 -25.39
N ALA A 338 19.35 49.22 -24.33
CA ALA A 338 19.81 50.61 -24.42
C ALA A 338 21.26 50.71 -24.95
N LYS A 339 22.09 49.67 -24.74
CA LYS A 339 23.46 49.57 -25.26
C LYS A 339 23.54 49.11 -26.72
N ALA A 340 22.48 48.50 -27.26
CA ALA A 340 22.40 47.95 -28.62
C ALA A 340 22.09 49.02 -29.69
N LYS A 341 22.88 50.11 -29.74
CA LYS A 341 22.59 51.31 -30.55
C LYS A 341 22.37 51.04 -32.04
N SER A 342 23.10 50.07 -32.61
CA SER A 342 22.98 49.66 -34.02
C SER A 342 21.59 49.17 -34.41
N PHE A 343 20.74 48.81 -33.44
CA PHE A 343 19.42 48.23 -33.68
C PHE A 343 18.24 49.18 -33.39
N HIS A 344 18.48 50.36 -32.81
CA HIS A 344 17.43 51.31 -32.41
C HIS A 344 16.60 51.83 -33.59
N GLN A 345 17.23 52.11 -34.73
CA GLN A 345 16.53 52.57 -35.93
C GLN A 345 15.53 51.52 -36.47
N SER A 346 15.86 50.23 -36.31
CA SER A 346 14.95 49.14 -36.70
C SER A 346 13.71 49.10 -35.79
N LEU A 347 13.86 49.36 -34.48
CA LEU A 347 12.73 49.46 -33.55
C LEU A 347 11.78 50.62 -33.91
N ILE A 348 12.33 51.83 -34.14
CA ILE A 348 11.51 53.01 -34.46
C ILE A 348 10.72 52.82 -35.76
N LYS A 349 11.35 52.20 -36.77
CA LYS A 349 10.67 51.87 -38.02
C LYS A 349 9.45 50.96 -37.77
N SER A 350 9.63 49.89 -36.99
CA SER A 350 8.53 48.98 -36.66
C SER A 350 7.43 49.66 -35.83
N VAL A 351 7.77 50.57 -34.91
CA VAL A 351 6.79 51.35 -34.12
C VAL A 351 5.92 52.23 -35.00
N ASN A 352 6.50 52.92 -35.98
CA ASN A 352 5.75 53.77 -36.90
C ASN A 352 4.79 52.97 -37.79
N GLU A 353 5.18 51.76 -38.20
CA GLU A 353 4.32 50.86 -38.98
C GLU A 353 3.16 50.29 -38.13
N GLY A 354 3.32 50.19 -36.81
CA GLY A 354 2.35 49.58 -35.87
C GLY A 354 1.65 50.53 -34.88
N TYR A 355 1.63 51.85 -35.10
CA TYR A 355 1.22 52.84 -34.09
C TYR A 355 -0.23 52.68 -33.55
N GLN A 356 -1.17 52.18 -34.36
CA GLN A 356 -2.56 51.93 -33.92
C GLN A 356 -2.66 50.84 -32.83
N GLU A 357 -1.67 49.95 -32.78
CA GLU A 357 -1.55 48.95 -31.71
C GLU A 357 -1.13 49.56 -30.37
N LEU A 358 -0.71 50.84 -30.36
CA LEU A 358 -0.23 51.59 -29.21
C LEU A 358 -1.21 52.65 -28.68
N TRP A 359 -2.45 52.75 -29.20
CA TRP A 359 -3.47 53.68 -28.65
C TRP A 359 -3.75 53.44 -27.15
N LEU A 360 -4.21 54.48 -26.43
CA LEU A 360 -4.41 54.52 -24.97
C LEU A 360 -5.43 53.51 -24.38
N ASN A 361 -5.92 52.57 -25.17
CA ASN A 361 -6.92 51.59 -24.74
C ASN A 361 -6.33 50.53 -23.79
N ASN A 362 -6.80 50.50 -22.55
CA ASN A 362 -6.40 49.56 -21.50
C ASN A 362 -6.60 48.08 -21.84
N LYS A 363 -7.42 47.73 -22.85
CA LYS A 363 -7.51 46.33 -23.29
C LYS A 363 -6.17 45.80 -23.81
N LYS A 364 -5.27 46.70 -24.21
CA LYS A 364 -3.92 46.39 -24.69
C LYS A 364 -2.90 46.50 -23.55
N TRP A 365 -2.93 47.56 -22.75
CA TRP A 365 -1.87 47.88 -21.78
C TRP A 365 -2.02 47.22 -20.41
N THR A 366 -0.91 46.88 -19.75
CA THR A 366 -0.86 46.54 -18.32
C THR A 366 -0.35 47.70 -17.46
N SER A 367 -0.74 47.74 -16.18
CA SER A 367 -0.32 48.80 -15.24
C SER A 367 1.20 48.91 -15.11
N GLU A 368 1.90 47.78 -15.21
CA GLU A 368 3.35 47.72 -15.09
C GLU A 368 4.06 48.29 -16.32
N GLU A 369 3.51 48.07 -17.53
CA GLU A 369 4.04 48.61 -18.79
C GLU A 369 3.92 50.14 -18.84
N ILE A 370 2.84 50.70 -18.31
CA ILE A 370 2.62 52.16 -18.24
C ILE A 370 3.61 52.83 -17.27
N ARG A 371 4.05 52.13 -16.23
CA ARG A 371 4.94 52.67 -15.18
C ARG A 371 6.43 52.58 -15.51
N LYS A 372 6.85 51.61 -16.33
CA LYS A 372 8.25 51.16 -16.44
C LYS A 372 9.15 51.93 -17.41
N VAL A 373 8.62 52.83 -18.23
CA VAL A 373 9.43 53.39 -19.32
C VAL A 373 10.06 54.72 -18.93
N ASN A 374 11.37 54.68 -18.64
CA ASN A 374 12.21 55.85 -18.47
C ASN A 374 13.38 55.80 -19.46
N TRP A 375 13.07 55.95 -20.75
CA TRP A 375 14.06 55.94 -21.82
C TRP A 375 13.81 57.06 -22.82
N GLU A 376 14.88 57.63 -23.40
CA GLU A 376 14.84 58.81 -24.25
C GLU A 376 13.95 58.66 -25.50
N LEU A 377 13.84 57.44 -26.05
CA LEU A 377 12.99 57.17 -27.21
C LEU A 377 11.49 57.08 -26.88
N TRP A 378 11.09 57.00 -25.61
CA TRP A 378 9.68 56.87 -25.21
C TRP A 378 8.85 58.11 -25.55
N GLN A 379 9.43 59.32 -25.49
CA GLN A 379 8.74 60.56 -25.88
C GLN A 379 8.36 60.58 -27.36
N GLN A 380 9.22 60.01 -28.22
CA GLN A 380 8.93 59.90 -29.65
C GLN A 380 7.77 58.93 -29.92
N ILE A 381 7.61 57.91 -29.08
CA ILE A 381 6.50 56.95 -29.14
C ILE A 381 5.20 57.58 -28.60
N LEU A 382 5.26 58.32 -27.49
CA LEU A 382 4.08 58.95 -26.86
C LEU A 382 3.34 59.96 -27.75
N ASN A 383 4.06 60.69 -28.61
CA ASN A 383 3.43 61.64 -29.53
C ASN A 383 2.60 60.95 -30.63
N GLN A 384 2.85 59.67 -30.89
CA GLN A 384 2.15 58.90 -31.93
C GLN A 384 0.88 58.20 -31.40
N ILE A 385 0.56 58.30 -30.09
CA ILE A 385 -0.51 57.51 -29.45
C ILE A 385 -1.70 58.32 -28.89
N ASP A 386 -1.70 59.66 -28.96
CA ASP A 386 -2.78 60.53 -28.44
C ASP A 386 -4.05 60.47 -29.32
N ASN A 387 -5.17 60.00 -28.75
CA ASN A 387 -6.43 59.75 -29.47
C ASN A 387 -7.70 60.21 -28.71
N ILE A 388 -7.64 61.28 -27.91
CA ILE A 388 -8.76 61.76 -27.06
C ILE A 388 -9.93 62.37 -27.89
N PRO A 389 -11.20 61.95 -27.69
CA PRO A 389 -12.40 62.49 -28.38
C PRO A 389 -12.83 63.91 -27.98
N LYS A 390 -13.81 64.48 -28.70
CA LYS A 390 -14.46 65.77 -28.40
C LYS A 390 -15.81 65.58 -27.68
N VAL A 391 -16.19 66.50 -26.78
CA VAL A 391 -17.48 66.50 -26.08
C VAL A 391 -18.47 67.44 -26.80
N GLU A 392 -19.66 66.93 -27.13
CA GLU A 392 -20.77 67.73 -27.72
C GLU A 392 -21.70 68.26 -26.61
N ASP A 393 -22.34 69.43 -26.80
CA ASP A 393 -23.28 70.01 -25.82
C ASP A 393 -24.71 69.47 -25.95
N LEU A 394 -25.34 69.16 -24.81
CA LEU A 394 -26.70 68.61 -24.73
C LEU A 394 -27.79 69.71 -24.70
N ASP A 395 -28.71 69.66 -25.67
CA ASP A 395 -29.86 70.55 -25.84
C ASP A 395 -31.19 69.78 -26.10
N GLU A 396 -32.33 70.47 -26.04
CA GLU A 396 -33.67 69.86 -26.26
C GLU A 396 -33.89 69.33 -27.69
N LYS A 397 -33.14 69.82 -28.68
CA LYS A 397 -33.27 69.46 -30.10
C LYS A 397 -32.40 68.26 -30.48
N ASN A 398 -31.37 67.96 -29.69
CA ASN A 398 -30.36 66.94 -29.95
C ASN A 398 -30.26 65.86 -28.85
N VAL A 399 -31.22 65.81 -27.91
CA VAL A 399 -31.21 64.91 -26.73
C VAL A 399 -30.81 63.49 -27.09
N GLU A 400 -31.35 62.89 -28.16
CA GLU A 400 -31.05 61.49 -28.50
C GLU A 400 -29.60 61.28 -28.97
N SER A 401 -29.08 62.13 -29.86
CA SER A 401 -27.70 62.01 -30.35
C SER A 401 -26.67 62.42 -29.30
N ALA A 402 -26.92 63.52 -28.58
CA ALA A 402 -26.04 64.02 -27.53
C ALA A 402 -25.98 63.05 -26.33
N SER A 403 -27.11 62.43 -25.96
CA SER A 403 -27.14 61.41 -24.90
C SER A 403 -26.32 60.16 -25.26
N LYS A 404 -26.37 59.69 -26.52
CA LYS A 404 -25.53 58.57 -27.00
C LYS A 404 -24.04 58.94 -26.98
N ASN A 405 -23.70 60.16 -27.38
CA ASN A 405 -22.32 60.65 -27.37
C ASN A 405 -21.75 60.80 -25.96
N LEU A 406 -22.56 61.22 -24.97
CA LEU A 406 -22.15 61.25 -23.56
C LEU A 406 -21.79 59.85 -23.02
N CYS A 407 -22.56 58.82 -23.37
CA CYS A 407 -22.20 57.44 -23.03
C CYS A 407 -20.90 57.00 -23.70
N SER A 408 -20.73 57.25 -25.00
CA SER A 408 -19.50 56.91 -25.73
C SER A 408 -18.26 57.62 -25.16
N ASN A 409 -18.41 58.87 -24.71
CA ASN A 409 -17.33 59.63 -24.07
C ASN A 409 -16.96 59.06 -22.68
N LEU A 410 -17.95 58.59 -21.91
CA LEU A 410 -17.70 57.85 -20.67
C LEU A 410 -17.04 56.49 -20.95
N ASP A 411 -17.50 55.74 -21.95
CA ASP A 411 -16.89 54.48 -22.37
C ASP A 411 -15.41 54.66 -22.73
N TYR A 412 -15.06 55.72 -23.47
CA TYR A 412 -13.67 56.06 -23.76
C TYR A 412 -12.85 56.28 -22.48
N CYS A 413 -13.39 57.01 -21.50
CA CYS A 413 -12.72 57.20 -20.21
C CYS A 413 -12.54 55.87 -19.46
N PHE A 414 -13.52 54.96 -19.53
CA PHE A 414 -13.42 53.64 -18.92
C PHE A 414 -12.35 52.78 -19.59
N GLU A 415 -12.27 52.84 -20.92
CA GLU A 415 -11.20 52.19 -21.68
C GLU A 415 -9.82 52.81 -21.42
N CYS A 416 -9.72 54.02 -20.86
CA CYS A 416 -8.45 54.67 -20.50
C CYS A 416 -8.15 54.67 -18.99
N ARG A 417 -8.97 54.04 -18.14
CA ARG A 417 -8.77 53.83 -16.69
C ARG A 417 -7.32 53.67 -16.17
N LEU A 418 -6.50 52.76 -16.70
CA LEU A 418 -5.12 52.55 -16.20
C LEU A 418 -4.23 53.79 -16.37
N TRP A 419 -4.52 54.61 -17.39
CA TRP A 419 -3.86 55.89 -17.62
C TRP A 419 -4.30 56.98 -16.64
N PHE A 420 -5.45 56.83 -15.97
CA PHE A 420 -5.86 57.68 -14.85
C PHE A 420 -5.19 57.26 -13.54
N GLU A 421 -4.90 55.97 -13.34
CA GLU A 421 -4.31 55.43 -12.10
C GLU A 421 -2.83 55.77 -11.93
N GLN A 422 -2.07 55.76 -13.04
CA GLN A 422 -0.61 55.92 -13.02
C GLN A 422 -0.19 57.37 -13.29
N LYS A 423 0.84 57.85 -12.59
CA LYS A 423 1.44 59.16 -12.90
C LYS A 423 2.16 59.08 -14.25
N ASN A 424 1.54 59.60 -15.29
CA ASN A 424 2.06 59.62 -16.65
C ASN A 424 1.72 60.95 -17.35
N LEU A 425 2.27 61.17 -18.54
CA LEU A 425 2.12 62.44 -19.27
C LEU A 425 0.72 62.65 -19.89
N MET A 426 -0.06 61.58 -20.10
CA MET A 426 -1.42 61.64 -20.68
C MET A 426 -2.52 61.87 -19.61
N GLN A 427 -2.21 61.57 -18.36
CA GLN A 427 -3.14 61.65 -17.23
C GLN A 427 -3.86 63.03 -17.11
N PRO A 428 -3.19 64.20 -17.19
CA PRO A 428 -3.87 65.50 -17.04
C PRO A 428 -4.89 65.81 -18.16
N ARG A 429 -4.60 65.37 -19.39
CA ARG A 429 -5.48 65.57 -20.55
C ARG A 429 -6.75 64.75 -20.41
N LEU A 430 -6.62 63.48 -20.00
CA LEU A 430 -7.75 62.58 -19.77
C LEU A 430 -8.68 63.08 -18.66
N PHE A 431 -8.13 63.62 -17.56
CA PHE A 431 -8.96 64.18 -16.47
C PHE A 431 -9.74 65.42 -16.88
N THR A 432 -9.17 66.28 -17.72
CA THR A 432 -9.86 67.46 -18.24
C THR A 432 -11.09 67.06 -19.08
N PHE A 433 -10.93 66.07 -19.95
CA PHE A 433 -12.01 65.51 -20.75
C PHE A 433 -13.12 64.87 -19.89
N PHE A 434 -12.74 64.03 -18.92
CA PHE A 434 -13.71 63.36 -18.04
C PHE A 434 -14.58 64.36 -17.25
N ASN A 435 -14.00 65.46 -16.77
CA ASN A 435 -14.73 66.49 -16.02
C ASN A 435 -15.77 67.23 -16.86
N GLN A 436 -15.47 67.49 -18.14
CA GLN A 436 -16.41 68.11 -19.07
C GLN A 436 -17.65 67.24 -19.27
N VAL A 437 -17.46 65.92 -19.40
CA VAL A 437 -18.55 64.95 -19.55
C VAL A 437 -19.43 64.90 -18.30
N LEU A 438 -18.83 64.86 -17.10
CA LEU A 438 -19.58 64.83 -15.83
C LEU A 438 -20.39 66.12 -15.59
N ALA A 439 -19.84 67.28 -15.92
CA ALA A 439 -20.51 68.56 -15.74
C ALA A 439 -21.80 68.67 -16.57
N GLN A 440 -21.80 68.15 -17.80
CA GLN A 440 -23.00 68.12 -18.65
C GLN A 440 -24.09 67.20 -18.09
N LEU A 441 -23.73 66.03 -17.54
CA LEU A 441 -24.70 65.08 -16.97
C LEU A 441 -25.43 65.64 -15.74
N ILE A 442 -24.78 66.52 -14.96
CA ILE A 442 -25.35 67.11 -13.75
C ILE A 442 -26.23 68.31 -14.10
N THR A 443 -25.75 69.21 -14.96
CA THR A 443 -26.45 70.47 -15.27
C THR A 443 -27.71 70.28 -16.11
N LYS A 444 -27.90 69.10 -16.72
CA LYS A 444 -29.03 68.79 -17.62
C LYS A 444 -29.88 67.61 -17.14
N ASP A 445 -29.87 67.28 -15.85
CA ASP A 445 -30.52 66.09 -15.26
C ASP A 445 -32.01 65.91 -15.62
N ASN A 446 -32.78 67.00 -15.68
CA ASN A 446 -34.20 67.00 -16.01
C ASN A 446 -34.50 66.62 -17.47
N LEU A 447 -33.52 66.77 -18.37
CA LEU A 447 -33.63 66.41 -19.79
C LEU A 447 -33.14 64.98 -20.06
N LEU A 448 -32.51 64.33 -19.08
CA LEU A 448 -31.90 63.02 -19.30
C LEU A 448 -32.97 61.93 -19.46
N PRO A 449 -32.89 61.12 -20.53
CA PRO A 449 -33.75 59.96 -20.69
C PRO A 449 -33.33 58.82 -19.75
N ILE A 450 -34.26 57.93 -19.42
CA ILE A 450 -34.04 56.84 -18.45
C ILE A 450 -32.85 55.93 -18.79
N HIS A 451 -32.56 55.68 -20.07
CA HIS A 451 -31.40 54.86 -20.45
C HIS A 451 -30.06 55.46 -20.00
N ILE A 452 -29.96 56.78 -19.84
CA ILE A 452 -28.77 57.44 -19.30
C ILE A 452 -28.66 57.20 -17.80
N TYR A 453 -29.77 57.26 -17.05
CA TYR A 453 -29.78 56.89 -15.64
C TYR A 453 -29.43 55.40 -15.43
N GLU A 454 -29.94 54.50 -16.28
CA GLU A 454 -29.55 53.09 -16.29
C GLU A 454 -28.04 52.93 -16.52
N TYR A 455 -27.50 53.65 -17.51
CA TYR A 455 -26.08 53.65 -17.83
C TYR A 455 -25.24 54.18 -16.66
N LEU A 456 -25.62 55.31 -16.05
CA LEU A 456 -24.93 55.87 -14.89
C LEU A 456 -24.96 54.95 -13.67
N VAL A 457 -26.10 54.31 -13.36
CA VAL A 457 -26.18 53.31 -12.28
C VAL A 457 -25.24 52.14 -12.55
N ARG A 458 -25.22 51.64 -13.79
CA ARG A 458 -24.38 50.50 -14.20
C ARG A 458 -22.89 50.81 -14.07
N HIS A 459 -22.48 52.02 -14.43
CA HIS A 459 -21.08 52.43 -14.49
C HIS A 459 -20.62 53.28 -13.29
N TRP A 460 -21.47 53.49 -12.28
CA TRP A 460 -21.21 54.35 -11.11
C TRP A 460 -19.90 54.03 -10.38
N LYS A 461 -19.60 52.74 -10.21
CA LYS A 461 -18.37 52.31 -9.52
C LYS A 461 -17.12 52.73 -10.30
N VAL A 462 -17.15 52.63 -11.63
CA VAL A 462 -16.03 53.00 -12.51
C VAL A 462 -15.86 54.52 -12.53
N ILE A 463 -16.96 55.27 -12.57
CA ILE A 463 -16.95 56.73 -12.46
C ILE A 463 -16.32 57.18 -11.12
N LYS A 464 -16.73 56.58 -9.99
CA LYS A 464 -16.14 56.85 -8.67
C LYS A 464 -14.65 56.52 -8.61
N ASP A 465 -14.27 55.40 -9.20
CA ASP A 465 -12.89 54.93 -9.20
C ASP A 465 -11.97 55.87 -10.00
N ILE A 466 -12.33 56.21 -11.23
CA ILE A 466 -11.59 57.21 -12.04
C ILE A 466 -11.49 58.55 -11.29
N SER A 467 -12.60 59.00 -10.71
CA SER A 467 -12.65 60.26 -9.94
C SER A 467 -11.71 60.26 -8.72
N SER A 468 -11.44 59.09 -8.12
CA SER A 468 -10.61 58.97 -6.91
C SER A 468 -9.12 59.23 -7.16
N HIS A 469 -8.68 59.16 -8.42
CA HIS A 469 -7.29 59.34 -8.82
C HIS A 469 -6.90 60.80 -9.10
N PHE A 470 -7.83 61.77 -8.93
CA PHE A 470 -7.59 63.19 -9.17
C PHE A 470 -7.63 64.02 -7.88
N SER A 471 -6.67 64.94 -7.70
CA SER A 471 -6.51 65.69 -6.44
C SER A 471 -7.17 67.07 -6.41
N MET A 472 -7.65 67.64 -7.52
CA MET A 472 -8.27 68.97 -7.54
C MET A 472 -9.57 69.02 -8.38
N ASN A 473 -10.63 69.62 -7.85
CA ASN A 473 -11.90 70.02 -8.50
C ASN A 473 -12.99 68.98 -8.88
N VAL A 474 -12.84 67.67 -8.66
CA VAL A 474 -13.95 66.69 -8.90
C VAL A 474 -14.88 66.52 -7.69
N ASN A 475 -14.43 66.94 -6.51
CA ASN A 475 -15.14 66.72 -5.24
C ASN A 475 -16.49 67.46 -5.12
N SER A 476 -16.78 68.46 -5.96
CA SER A 476 -18.07 69.18 -5.95
C SER A 476 -19.14 68.57 -6.86
N LEU A 477 -18.75 67.88 -7.95
CA LEU A 477 -19.66 67.31 -8.95
C LEU A 477 -20.14 65.90 -8.57
N LEU A 478 -19.25 65.07 -8.02
CA LEU A 478 -19.54 63.67 -7.70
C LEU A 478 -20.71 63.48 -6.71
N PRO A 479 -20.85 64.28 -5.62
CA PRO A 479 -21.99 64.15 -4.69
C PRO A 479 -23.34 64.49 -5.34
N GLN A 480 -23.36 65.43 -6.29
CA GLN A 480 -24.58 65.82 -7.00
C GLN A 480 -25.04 64.71 -7.95
N LEU A 481 -24.10 64.12 -8.70
CA LEU A 481 -24.38 62.96 -9.54
C LEU A 481 -24.80 61.73 -8.72
N GLU A 482 -24.24 61.55 -7.52
CA GLU A 482 -24.64 60.47 -6.61
C GLU A 482 -26.11 60.56 -6.17
N LYS A 483 -26.59 61.78 -5.92
CA LYS A 483 -28.00 62.02 -5.54
C LYS A 483 -28.93 61.60 -6.67
N ILE A 484 -28.64 62.02 -7.90
CA ILE A 484 -29.38 61.70 -9.13
C ILE A 484 -29.42 60.19 -9.37
N VAL A 485 -28.26 59.52 -9.28
CA VAL A 485 -28.12 58.07 -9.45
C VAL A 485 -28.89 57.29 -8.38
N ASN A 486 -28.84 57.73 -7.11
CA ASN A 486 -29.52 57.05 -6.01
C ASN A 486 -31.05 57.16 -6.09
N GLU A 487 -31.57 58.28 -6.57
CA GLU A 487 -33.00 58.48 -6.75
C GLU A 487 -33.58 57.51 -7.78
N TYR A 488 -32.95 57.40 -8.96
CA TYR A 488 -33.34 56.41 -9.96
C TYR A 488 -33.14 54.97 -9.45
N ARG A 489 -32.07 54.70 -8.70
CA ARG A 489 -31.82 53.37 -8.10
C ARG A 489 -32.95 52.94 -7.17
N GLN A 490 -33.48 53.84 -6.34
CA GLN A 490 -34.61 53.54 -5.45
C GLN A 490 -35.88 53.23 -6.24
N PHE A 491 -36.18 54.04 -7.26
CA PHE A 491 -37.31 53.83 -8.16
C PHE A 491 -37.22 52.48 -8.90
N SER A 492 -36.09 52.22 -9.56
CA SER A 492 -35.84 50.98 -10.30
C SER A 492 -35.95 49.75 -9.40
N LYS A 493 -35.43 49.83 -8.16
CA LYS A 493 -35.53 48.74 -7.18
C LYS A 493 -36.97 48.44 -6.77
N LEU A 494 -37.79 49.47 -6.58
CA LEU A 494 -39.21 49.31 -6.24
C LEU A 494 -39.98 48.67 -7.39
N LEU A 495 -39.79 49.17 -8.62
CA LEU A 495 -40.39 48.62 -9.84
C LEU A 495 -40.01 47.15 -10.05
N HIS A 496 -38.72 46.83 -9.92
CA HIS A 496 -38.24 45.46 -10.05
C HIS A 496 -38.85 44.53 -8.98
N THR A 497 -38.90 44.99 -7.73
CA THR A 497 -39.50 44.23 -6.61
C THR A 497 -40.96 43.90 -6.91
N PHE A 498 -41.71 44.87 -7.42
CA PHE A 498 -43.10 44.68 -7.83
C PHE A 498 -43.25 43.66 -8.97
N LYS A 499 -42.46 43.80 -10.05
CA LYS A 499 -42.46 42.84 -11.18
C LYS A 499 -42.19 41.40 -10.72
N CYS A 500 -41.21 41.20 -9.84
CA CYS A 500 -40.89 39.86 -9.32
C CYS A 500 -42.02 39.24 -8.49
N ILE A 501 -42.75 40.07 -7.74
CA ILE A 501 -43.88 39.62 -6.93
C ILE A 501 -45.08 39.30 -7.82
N ARG A 502 -45.36 40.15 -8.83
CA ARG A 502 -46.48 39.96 -9.76
C ARG A 502 -46.46 38.59 -10.42
N CYS A 503 -45.34 38.18 -11.01
CA CYS A 503 -45.29 36.96 -11.82
C CYS A 503 -45.63 35.67 -11.05
N ASN A 504 -45.43 35.64 -9.74
CA ASN A 504 -45.48 34.38 -8.96
C ASN A 504 -46.42 34.40 -7.76
N TYR A 505 -46.84 35.57 -7.28
CA TYR A 505 -47.51 35.69 -5.97
C TYR A 505 -48.80 36.54 -6.00
N LEU A 506 -49.13 37.17 -7.13
CA LEU A 506 -50.34 38.00 -7.28
C LEU A 506 -51.32 37.36 -8.27
N PHE A 507 -52.61 37.56 -8.02
CA PHE A 507 -53.64 37.28 -9.01
C PHE A 507 -53.90 38.50 -9.89
N GLU A 508 -54.30 38.27 -11.15
CA GLU A 508 -54.67 39.36 -12.08
C GLU A 508 -55.83 40.24 -11.59
N HIS A 509 -56.74 39.68 -10.80
CA HIS A 509 -57.86 40.42 -10.22
C HIS A 509 -57.50 41.13 -8.90
N ASP A 510 -56.30 40.90 -8.35
CA ASP A 510 -55.79 41.59 -7.16
C ASP A 510 -55.07 42.91 -7.52
N LEU A 511 -54.98 43.24 -8.81
CA LEU A 511 -54.32 44.44 -9.34
C LEU A 511 -55.34 45.42 -9.96
N SER A 512 -55.23 46.71 -9.62
CA SER A 512 -55.93 47.79 -10.33
C SER A 512 -55.41 47.97 -11.76
N ASP A 513 -56.25 48.49 -12.67
CA ASP A 513 -55.87 48.75 -14.06
C ASP A 513 -54.68 49.72 -14.19
N ARG A 514 -54.62 50.74 -13.34
CA ARG A 514 -53.49 51.69 -13.28
C ARG A 514 -52.15 51.03 -12.91
N LEU A 515 -52.13 50.07 -11.98
CA LEU A 515 -50.92 49.28 -11.65
C LEU A 515 -50.51 48.35 -12.81
N LYS A 516 -51.48 47.83 -13.56
CA LYS A 516 -51.21 47.03 -14.77
C LYS A 516 -50.60 47.90 -15.87
N GLU A 517 -51.13 49.10 -16.07
CA GLU A 517 -50.58 50.08 -17.01
C GLU A 517 -49.17 50.51 -16.59
N PHE A 518 -48.96 50.83 -15.31
CA PHE A 518 -47.64 51.18 -14.74
C PHE A 518 -46.58 50.12 -15.06
N GLU A 519 -46.90 48.84 -14.85
CA GLU A 519 -45.98 47.75 -15.19
C GLU A 519 -45.75 47.65 -16.70
N HIS A 520 -46.82 47.61 -17.50
CA HIS A 520 -46.72 47.39 -18.94
C HIS A 520 -45.96 48.51 -19.65
N GLN A 521 -46.20 49.75 -19.27
CA GLN A 521 -45.52 50.92 -19.84
C GLN A 521 -44.06 51.01 -19.40
N SER A 522 -43.69 50.39 -18.28
CA SER A 522 -42.34 50.50 -17.74
C SER A 522 -41.25 49.92 -18.65
N ASP A 523 -41.59 48.99 -19.52
CA ASP A 523 -40.65 48.42 -20.50
C ASP A 523 -40.32 49.40 -21.64
N ASN A 524 -41.15 50.42 -21.86
CA ASN A 524 -41.03 51.39 -22.96
C ASN A 524 -40.49 52.76 -22.52
N TRP A 525 -40.07 52.93 -21.27
CA TRP A 525 -39.63 54.22 -20.74
C TRP A 525 -38.20 54.63 -21.11
N LYS A 526 -37.39 53.79 -21.76
CA LYS A 526 -35.96 54.05 -22.01
C LYS A 526 -35.65 55.40 -22.69
N ALA A 527 -36.52 55.84 -23.59
CA ALA A 527 -36.38 57.11 -24.31
C ALA A 527 -37.10 58.29 -23.61
N GLN A 528 -37.86 58.03 -22.54
CA GLN A 528 -38.61 59.05 -21.82
C GLN A 528 -37.75 59.68 -20.73
N GLY A 529 -38.01 60.95 -20.42
CA GLY A 529 -37.39 61.67 -19.31
C GLY A 529 -37.77 61.05 -17.96
N PHE A 530 -36.80 60.81 -17.08
CA PHE A 530 -37.08 60.18 -15.78
C PHE A 530 -38.02 61.02 -14.91
N ALA A 531 -37.83 62.35 -14.92
CA ALA A 531 -38.66 63.29 -14.15
C ALA A 531 -40.14 63.24 -14.56
N SER A 532 -40.45 63.11 -15.86
CA SER A 532 -41.83 63.06 -16.35
C SER A 532 -42.53 61.74 -16.02
N VAL A 533 -41.81 60.61 -16.11
CA VAL A 533 -42.33 59.28 -15.73
C VAL A 533 -42.68 59.22 -14.24
N LYS A 534 -41.84 59.78 -13.39
CA LYS A 534 -42.04 59.77 -11.93
C LYS A 534 -43.30 60.55 -11.52
N GLU A 535 -43.59 61.68 -12.18
CA GLU A 535 -44.78 62.47 -11.89
C GLU A 535 -46.06 61.78 -12.40
N LYS A 536 -46.01 61.14 -13.58
CA LYS A 536 -47.16 60.43 -14.19
C LYS A 536 -47.73 59.29 -13.32
N TYR A 537 -46.89 58.60 -12.55
CA TYR A 537 -47.24 57.40 -11.78
C TYR A 537 -47.02 57.53 -10.27
N LYS A 538 -47.17 58.75 -9.75
CA LYS A 538 -46.88 59.08 -8.36
C LYS A 538 -47.68 58.25 -7.36
N ASP A 539 -48.96 58.02 -7.62
CA ASP A 539 -49.87 57.30 -6.72
C ASP A 539 -49.55 55.80 -6.67
N GLU A 540 -49.24 55.20 -7.82
CA GLU A 540 -48.82 53.79 -7.92
C GLU A 540 -47.48 53.57 -7.19
N ILE A 541 -46.53 54.49 -7.35
CA ILE A 541 -45.25 54.46 -6.63
C ILE A 541 -45.49 54.54 -5.12
N GLN A 542 -46.42 55.37 -4.64
CA GLN A 542 -46.76 55.46 -3.21
C GLN A 542 -47.40 54.18 -2.69
N LEU A 543 -48.34 53.59 -3.45
CA LEU A 543 -48.99 52.33 -3.09
C LEU A 543 -47.98 51.18 -2.99
N LEU A 544 -47.06 51.06 -3.96
CA LEU A 544 -46.01 50.04 -3.93
C LEU A 544 -45.04 50.23 -2.76
N LYS A 545 -44.78 51.48 -2.34
CA LYS A 545 -43.97 51.77 -1.14
C LYS A 545 -44.61 51.23 0.14
N LEU A 546 -45.93 51.29 0.27
CA LEU A 546 -46.65 50.77 1.44
C LEU A 546 -46.42 49.26 1.65
N TYR A 547 -46.38 48.50 0.54
CA TYR A 547 -46.20 47.04 0.55
C TYR A 547 -44.74 46.58 0.37
N GLU A 548 -43.79 47.51 0.22
CA GLU A 548 -42.41 47.22 -0.16
C GLU A 548 -41.74 46.23 0.81
N GLN A 549 -41.96 46.37 2.12
CA GLN A 549 -41.37 45.49 3.13
C GLN A 549 -41.91 44.06 3.05
N LYS A 550 -43.22 43.89 2.83
CA LYS A 550 -43.86 42.57 2.66
C LYS A 550 -43.33 41.89 1.40
N MET A 551 -43.26 42.63 0.29
CA MET A 551 -42.67 42.15 -0.97
C MET A 551 -41.20 41.72 -0.79
N LYS A 552 -40.38 42.54 -0.12
CA LYS A 552 -38.98 42.20 0.18
C LYS A 552 -38.84 40.94 1.03
N LEU A 553 -39.72 40.74 2.02
CA LEU A 553 -39.72 39.55 2.87
C LEU A 553 -40.04 38.28 2.08
N ILE A 554 -41.02 38.34 1.17
CA ILE A 554 -41.35 37.21 0.26
C ILE A 554 -40.16 36.89 -0.63
N LEU A 555 -39.56 37.89 -1.28
CA LEU A 555 -38.39 37.67 -2.14
C LEU A 555 -37.18 37.12 -1.36
N LYS A 556 -37.01 37.48 -0.09
CA LYS A 556 -35.96 36.91 0.77
C LYS A 556 -36.19 35.43 1.10
N ARG A 557 -37.45 34.98 1.11
CA ARG A 557 -37.85 33.61 1.44
C ARG A 557 -38.21 32.77 0.22
N ASN A 558 -38.19 33.32 -0.99
CA ASN A 558 -38.67 32.67 -2.21
C ASN A 558 -37.93 31.36 -2.56
N GLN A 559 -36.67 31.23 -2.16
CA GLN A 559 -35.86 30.03 -2.36
C GLN A 559 -36.11 28.93 -1.32
N SER A 560 -36.88 29.22 -0.26
CA SER A 560 -37.31 28.22 0.71
C SER A 560 -38.44 27.37 0.13
N SER A 561 -38.21 26.08 0.00
CA SER A 561 -39.21 25.13 -0.46
C SER A 561 -40.37 24.96 0.55
N ILE A 562 -40.09 25.11 1.85
CA ILE A 562 -41.12 25.12 2.89
C ILE A 562 -42.01 26.34 2.72
N PHE A 563 -41.41 27.52 2.52
CA PHE A 563 -42.14 28.77 2.28
C PHE A 563 -43.07 28.66 1.08
N GLN A 564 -42.57 28.13 -0.05
CA GLN A 564 -43.39 27.95 -1.26
C GLN A 564 -44.57 27.01 -1.02
N LYS A 565 -44.36 25.87 -0.37
CA LYS A 565 -45.45 24.93 -0.06
C LYS A 565 -46.54 25.56 0.82
N ILE A 566 -46.13 26.34 1.82
CA ILE A 566 -47.09 27.03 2.71
C ILE A 566 -47.82 28.12 1.92
N TRP A 567 -47.10 28.92 1.13
CA TRP A 567 -47.69 29.95 0.28
C TRP A 567 -48.71 29.34 -0.69
N GLU A 568 -48.35 28.29 -1.44
CA GLU A 568 -49.25 27.62 -2.38
C GLU A 568 -50.54 27.10 -1.71
N LYS A 569 -50.45 26.61 -0.47
CA LYS A 569 -51.60 26.14 0.30
C LYS A 569 -52.60 27.29 0.54
N TYR A 570 -52.14 28.40 1.11
CA TYR A 570 -53.02 29.55 1.41
C TYR A 570 -53.45 30.31 0.15
N HIS A 571 -52.56 30.39 -0.85
CA HIS A 571 -52.87 30.97 -2.15
C HIS A 571 -53.98 30.19 -2.88
N LYS A 572 -53.98 28.84 -2.81
CA LYS A 572 -55.09 28.02 -3.33
C LYS A 572 -56.40 28.27 -2.58
N GLN A 573 -56.35 28.47 -1.27
CA GLN A 573 -57.54 28.75 -0.45
C GLN A 573 -58.16 30.12 -0.75
N CYS A 574 -57.34 31.10 -1.15
CA CYS A 574 -57.80 32.46 -1.47
C CYS A 574 -58.25 32.65 -2.93
N LYS A 575 -58.14 31.62 -3.80
CA LYS A 575 -58.42 31.73 -5.24
C LYS A 575 -59.87 32.10 -5.58
N SER A 576 -60.82 31.85 -4.67
CA SER A 576 -62.25 32.16 -4.85
C SER A 576 -62.66 33.55 -4.35
N ILE A 577 -61.76 34.28 -3.67
CA ILE A 577 -62.06 35.61 -3.12
C ILE A 577 -61.99 36.64 -4.25
N ARG A 578 -63.01 37.50 -4.36
CA ARG A 578 -62.99 38.69 -5.26
C ARG A 578 -63.19 39.93 -4.41
N ASP A 579 -62.10 40.64 -4.11
CA ASP A 579 -62.12 41.93 -3.42
C ASP A 579 -61.88 43.07 -4.43
N GLN A 580 -62.32 44.29 -4.12
CA GLN A 580 -62.13 45.48 -4.97
C GLN A 580 -60.90 46.30 -4.57
N THR A 581 -60.28 46.02 -3.42
CA THR A 581 -59.10 46.74 -2.94
C THR A 581 -57.82 46.14 -3.56
N PRO A 582 -56.97 46.92 -4.24
CA PRO A 582 -55.73 46.40 -4.83
C PRO A 582 -54.78 45.83 -3.78
N LEU A 583 -54.18 44.67 -4.08
CA LEU A 583 -53.24 43.92 -3.23
C LEU A 583 -53.84 43.36 -1.92
N PHE A 584 -55.16 43.26 -1.81
CA PHE A 584 -55.82 42.71 -0.63
C PHE A 584 -55.53 41.21 -0.46
N ILE A 585 -55.64 40.41 -1.52
CA ILE A 585 -55.41 38.96 -1.46
C ILE A 585 -53.95 38.68 -1.14
N PHE A 586 -53.03 39.41 -1.77
CA PHE A 586 -51.62 39.40 -1.44
C PHE A 586 -51.36 39.62 0.05
N ASN A 587 -51.99 40.65 0.62
CA ASN A 587 -51.81 40.99 2.03
C ASN A 587 -52.30 39.86 2.95
N LYS A 588 -53.49 39.32 2.66
CA LYS A 588 -54.09 38.22 3.43
C LYS A 588 -53.26 36.94 3.39
N VAL A 589 -52.86 36.52 2.18
CA VAL A 589 -52.02 35.31 2.00
C VAL A 589 -50.67 35.48 2.71
N PHE A 590 -50.08 36.68 2.65
CA PHE A 590 -48.85 36.97 3.36
C PHE A 590 -49.01 36.84 4.87
N ASP A 591 -50.06 37.44 5.46
CA ASP A 591 -50.26 37.44 6.91
C ASP A 591 -50.52 36.00 7.45
N ASP A 592 -51.36 35.21 6.78
CA ASP A 592 -51.65 33.81 7.15
C ASP A 592 -50.41 32.88 7.03
N MET A 593 -49.64 33.08 5.96
CA MET A 593 -48.40 32.35 5.73
C MET A 593 -47.33 32.74 6.75
N ASP A 594 -47.15 34.03 7.03
CA ASP A 594 -46.13 34.52 7.97
C ASP A 594 -46.41 34.00 9.38
N HIS A 595 -47.68 33.96 9.80
CA HIS A 595 -48.07 33.34 11.06
C HIS A 595 -47.70 31.85 11.13
N THR A 596 -48.00 31.08 10.07
CA THR A 596 -47.67 29.65 9.99
C THR A 596 -46.16 29.41 10.00
N TRP A 597 -45.42 30.26 9.27
CA TRP A 597 -43.96 30.22 9.17
C TRP A 597 -43.29 30.53 10.51
N GLU A 598 -43.78 31.52 11.27
CA GLU A 598 -43.25 31.84 12.60
C GLU A 598 -43.63 30.78 13.64
N ASN A 599 -44.82 30.18 13.57
CA ASN A 599 -45.19 29.03 14.42
C ASN A 599 -44.24 27.84 14.19
N PHE A 600 -43.92 27.53 12.93
CA PHE A 600 -42.94 26.50 12.57
C PHE A 600 -41.57 26.82 13.16
N LYS A 601 -41.10 28.07 13.13
CA LYS A 601 -39.85 28.47 13.79
C LYS A 601 -39.89 28.34 15.31
N GLN A 602 -40.99 28.73 15.95
CA GLN A 602 -41.12 28.70 17.42
C GLN A 602 -41.09 27.27 17.97
N VAL A 603 -41.83 26.34 17.36
CA VAL A 603 -41.85 24.90 17.73
C VAL A 603 -40.47 24.25 17.62
N HIS A 604 -39.59 24.83 16.80
CA HIS A 604 -38.25 24.30 16.49
C HIS A 604 -37.09 25.16 17.02
N SER A 605 -37.36 26.09 17.95
CA SER A 605 -36.35 26.94 18.59
C SER A 605 -35.48 26.21 19.65
N THR A 606 -36.02 25.16 20.27
CA THR A 606 -35.29 24.12 21.03
C THR A 606 -34.69 23.06 20.11
N PRO A 607 -33.64 22.31 20.50
CA PRO A 607 -32.86 21.45 19.60
C PRO A 607 -33.66 20.24 19.08
N PHE A 608 -34.56 20.45 18.10
CA PHE A 608 -35.19 19.47 17.20
C PHE A 608 -35.72 18.16 17.81
N GLY A 609 -35.91 18.08 19.13
CA GLY A 609 -36.42 16.89 19.84
C GLY A 609 -37.95 16.75 19.78
N SER A 610 -38.65 17.82 19.37
CA SER A 610 -40.11 17.89 19.24
C SER A 610 -40.61 17.69 17.81
N LEU A 611 -39.73 17.44 16.83
CA LEU A 611 -40.15 17.18 15.44
C LEU A 611 -41.09 15.97 15.42
N LYS A 612 -42.32 16.22 14.98
CA LYS A 612 -43.29 15.19 14.67
C LYS A 612 -43.19 14.81 13.19
N TYR A 613 -43.72 13.66 12.83
CA TYR A 613 -43.72 13.16 11.46
C TYR A 613 -44.52 14.08 10.53
N LYS A 614 -45.61 14.69 11.00
CA LYS A 614 -46.36 15.71 10.22
C LYS A 614 -45.54 16.94 9.89
N ASP A 615 -44.59 17.33 10.75
CA ASP A 615 -43.70 18.47 10.48
C ASP A 615 -42.69 18.14 9.37
N LEU A 616 -42.35 16.86 9.21
CA LEU A 616 -41.50 16.38 8.12
C LEU A 616 -42.22 16.34 6.77
N GLU A 617 -43.55 16.42 6.68
CA GLU A 617 -44.28 16.51 5.39
C GLU A 617 -43.92 17.80 4.63
N TRP A 618 -43.62 18.87 5.36
CA TRP A 618 -43.16 20.12 4.76
C TRP A 618 -41.76 19.99 4.14
N VAL A 619 -40.90 19.14 4.71
CA VAL A 619 -39.49 18.95 4.29
C VAL A 619 -39.33 17.79 3.30
N SER A 620 -40.19 16.77 3.39
CA SER A 620 -40.15 15.57 2.56
C SER A 620 -40.87 15.77 1.23
N THR A 621 -40.42 15.03 0.21
CA THR A 621 -41.17 14.81 -1.02
C THR A 621 -41.71 13.40 -1.00
N LYS A 622 -42.88 13.21 -1.63
CA LYS A 622 -43.68 11.98 -1.70
C LYS A 622 -42.93 10.66 -2.07
N TYR A 623 -41.64 10.71 -2.41
CA TYR A 623 -40.85 9.59 -2.93
C TYR A 623 -39.40 9.48 -2.42
N SER A 624 -39.02 10.11 -1.30
CA SER A 624 -37.61 10.07 -0.84
C SER A 624 -37.49 9.71 0.64
N ASN A 625 -37.30 8.42 0.92
CA ASN A 625 -36.73 7.93 2.19
C ASN A 625 -35.19 8.16 2.24
N ASP A 626 -34.63 8.99 1.35
CA ASP A 626 -33.21 9.28 1.33
C ASP A 626 -32.86 10.31 2.41
N SER A 627 -32.33 9.81 3.52
CA SER A 627 -31.78 10.62 4.62
C SER A 627 -30.75 11.68 4.15
N ARG A 628 -30.09 11.47 2.99
CA ARG A 628 -29.15 12.43 2.40
C ARG A 628 -29.89 13.58 1.71
N GLY A 629 -30.92 13.27 0.92
CA GLY A 629 -31.84 14.23 0.31
C GLY A 629 -32.54 15.10 1.35
N ILE A 630 -33.04 14.50 2.44
CA ILE A 630 -33.69 15.23 3.53
C ILE A 630 -32.69 16.12 4.27
N LYS A 631 -31.46 15.65 4.56
CA LYS A 631 -30.42 16.51 5.14
C LYS A 631 -30.09 17.70 4.25
N LYS A 632 -29.90 17.47 2.93
CA LYS A 632 -29.54 18.53 1.99
C LYS A 632 -30.62 19.60 1.93
N ARG A 633 -31.89 19.20 1.91
CA ARG A 633 -33.05 20.10 1.96
C ARG A 633 -33.14 20.82 3.30
N LEU A 634 -33.08 20.11 4.42
CA LEU A 634 -33.12 20.74 5.74
C LEU A 634 -32.00 21.78 5.89
N MET A 635 -30.78 21.48 5.40
CA MET A 635 -29.66 22.42 5.38
C MET A 635 -29.90 23.66 4.51
N SER A 636 -30.51 23.51 3.32
CA SER A 636 -30.88 24.67 2.51
C SER A 636 -31.98 25.50 3.18
N GLU A 637 -32.93 24.86 3.88
CA GLU A 637 -34.02 25.52 4.59
C GLU A 637 -33.56 26.23 5.88
N MET A 638 -32.56 25.69 6.59
CA MET A 638 -32.03 26.29 7.83
C MET A 638 -31.55 27.74 7.64
N LYS A 639 -31.05 28.07 6.44
CA LYS A 639 -30.62 29.43 6.09
C LYS A 639 -31.77 30.45 6.13
N TYR A 640 -33.00 29.99 5.86
CA TYR A 640 -34.21 30.83 5.85
C TYR A 640 -34.95 30.82 7.18
N LEU A 641 -34.99 29.66 7.86
CA LEU A 641 -35.66 29.51 9.16
C LEU A 641 -34.88 30.18 10.29
N PHE A 642 -33.56 30.01 10.33
CA PHE A 642 -32.70 30.54 11.40
C PHE A 642 -31.48 31.26 10.82
N PRO A 643 -31.67 32.39 10.10
CA PRO A 643 -30.58 33.12 9.46
C PRO A 643 -29.54 33.69 10.45
N LYS A 644 -29.90 33.79 11.73
CA LYS A 644 -29.00 34.24 12.81
C LYS A 644 -28.07 33.13 13.33
N TYR A 645 -28.34 31.87 13.01
CA TYR A 645 -27.48 30.76 13.46
C TYR A 645 -26.23 30.68 12.59
N LYS A 646 -25.07 30.48 13.23
CA LYS A 646 -23.83 30.16 12.52
C LYS A 646 -24.00 28.83 11.79
N GLU A 647 -23.34 28.71 10.63
CA GLU A 647 -23.40 27.50 9.78
C GLU A 647 -23.09 26.21 10.56
N LYS A 648 -22.14 26.26 11.51
CA LYS A 648 -21.83 25.14 12.41
C LYS A 648 -23.04 24.64 13.19
N ARG A 649 -23.82 25.55 13.80
CA ARG A 649 -25.03 25.20 14.58
C ARG A 649 -26.14 24.68 13.67
N GLN A 650 -26.29 25.25 12.47
CA GLN A 650 -27.24 24.75 11.46
C GLN A 650 -26.89 23.33 11.01
N GLN A 651 -25.59 23.06 10.81
CA GLN A 651 -25.08 21.75 10.45
C GLN A 651 -25.23 20.72 11.58
N GLU A 652 -24.98 21.10 12.83
CA GLU A 652 -25.21 20.25 14.01
C GLU A 652 -26.67 19.81 14.11
N ILE A 653 -27.59 20.76 13.95
CA ILE A 653 -29.03 20.53 13.93
C ILE A 653 -29.42 19.56 12.81
N ALA A 654 -28.98 19.80 11.58
CA ALA A 654 -29.32 18.95 10.45
C ALA A 654 -28.68 17.55 10.53
N ASN A 655 -27.49 17.45 11.11
CA ASN A 655 -26.84 16.17 11.39
C ASN A 655 -27.62 15.38 12.44
N ASN A 656 -28.11 16.04 13.49
CA ASN A 656 -28.90 15.40 14.53
C ASN A 656 -30.21 14.85 13.96
N ALA A 657 -30.95 15.67 13.21
CA ALA A 657 -32.18 15.25 12.53
C ALA A 657 -31.93 14.09 11.55
N LYS A 658 -30.86 14.15 10.75
CA LYS A 658 -30.48 13.05 9.84
C LYS A 658 -30.20 11.75 10.61
N LYS A 659 -29.45 11.83 11.72
CA LYS A 659 -29.07 10.65 12.52
C LYS A 659 -30.31 9.95 13.05
N LYS A 660 -31.25 10.71 13.62
CA LYS A 660 -32.48 10.12 14.18
C LYS A 660 -33.43 9.59 13.10
N LEU A 661 -33.56 10.27 11.96
CA LEU A 661 -34.36 9.77 10.84
C LEU A 661 -33.79 8.48 10.24
N LYS A 662 -32.46 8.36 10.17
CA LYS A 662 -31.81 7.11 9.73
C LYS A 662 -32.12 5.96 10.68
N LYS A 663 -32.07 6.21 12.00
CA LYS A 663 -32.42 5.22 13.02
C LYS A 663 -33.88 4.78 12.91
N GLU A 664 -34.80 5.70 12.63
CA GLU A 664 -36.21 5.34 12.37
C GLU A 664 -36.36 4.41 11.15
N ILE A 665 -35.73 4.75 10.01
CA ILE A 665 -35.81 3.91 8.80
C ILE A 665 -35.27 2.51 9.11
N HIS A 666 -34.10 2.44 9.76
CA HIS A 666 -33.51 1.18 10.18
C HIS A 666 -34.41 0.43 11.16
N LEU A 667 -35.02 1.12 12.12
CA LEU A 667 -35.94 0.52 13.06
C LEU A 667 -37.15 -0.11 12.36
N LYS A 668 -37.79 0.59 11.41
CA LYS A 668 -38.92 0.03 10.63
C LYS A 668 -38.51 -1.20 9.83
N GLU A 669 -37.30 -1.20 9.27
CA GLU A 669 -36.76 -2.36 8.53
C GLU A 669 -36.41 -3.54 9.42
N GLN A 670 -35.90 -3.29 10.64
CA GLN A 670 -35.43 -4.32 11.57
C GLN A 670 -36.56 -4.87 12.46
N LEU A 671 -37.64 -4.11 12.66
CA LEU A 671 -38.73 -4.45 13.57
C LEU A 671 -39.28 -5.86 13.37
N PRO A 672 -39.59 -6.35 12.14
CA PRO A 672 -40.06 -7.72 11.96
C PRO A 672 -39.03 -8.77 12.44
N SER A 673 -37.75 -8.52 12.19
CA SER A 673 -36.67 -9.45 12.56
C SER A 673 -36.44 -9.49 14.07
N TRP A 674 -36.58 -8.34 14.75
CA TRP A 674 -36.49 -8.26 16.20
C TRP A 674 -37.68 -8.91 16.91
N LEU A 675 -38.89 -8.75 16.37
CA LEU A 675 -40.07 -9.47 16.88
C LEU A 675 -39.90 -10.98 16.77
N GLU A 676 -39.38 -11.48 15.64
CA GLU A 676 -39.10 -12.92 15.49
C GLU A 676 -37.95 -13.40 16.39
N LEU A 677 -36.89 -12.61 16.57
CA LEU A 677 -35.83 -12.93 17.54
C LEU A 677 -36.39 -13.06 18.96
N MET A 678 -37.32 -12.18 19.36
CA MET A 678 -37.96 -12.25 20.67
C MET A 678 -38.67 -13.60 20.85
N LYS A 679 -39.51 -14.00 19.88
CA LYS A 679 -40.22 -15.28 19.91
C LYS A 679 -39.27 -16.48 19.99
N VAL A 680 -38.25 -16.51 19.11
CA VAL A 680 -37.27 -17.62 19.08
C VAL A 680 -36.49 -17.70 20.39
N THR A 681 -36.16 -16.55 21.01
CA THR A 681 -35.42 -16.51 22.27
C THR A 681 -36.26 -17.08 23.42
N GLU A 682 -37.53 -16.71 23.52
CA GLU A 682 -38.44 -17.29 24.52
C GLU A 682 -38.59 -18.80 24.32
N GLN A 683 -38.79 -19.26 23.08
CA GLN A 683 -38.93 -20.68 22.76
C GLN A 683 -37.64 -21.48 23.07
N MET A 684 -36.47 -20.95 22.72
CA MET A 684 -35.18 -21.59 23.00
C MET A 684 -34.85 -21.65 24.49
N LYS A 685 -35.37 -20.70 25.28
CA LYS A 685 -35.23 -20.74 26.74
C LYS A 685 -35.90 -21.98 27.29
N GLU A 686 -37.10 -22.33 26.84
CA GLU A 686 -37.85 -23.49 27.34
C GLU A 686 -37.07 -24.80 27.17
N TYR A 687 -36.37 -24.97 26.03
CA TYR A 687 -35.59 -26.18 25.72
C TYR A 687 -34.20 -26.21 26.35
N HIS A 688 -33.71 -25.08 26.85
CA HIS A 688 -32.34 -25.01 27.34
C HIS A 688 -32.15 -25.93 28.57
N PRO A 689 -31.09 -26.76 28.66
CA PRO A 689 -30.85 -27.65 29.81
C PRO A 689 -30.74 -26.95 31.18
N HIS A 690 -30.71 -25.62 31.19
CA HIS A 690 -30.56 -24.75 32.37
C HIS A 690 -31.58 -23.60 32.33
N ASN A 691 -32.76 -23.84 31.75
CA ASN A 691 -33.83 -22.86 31.57
C ASN A 691 -34.18 -22.09 32.87
N ASP A 692 -34.18 -22.76 34.03
CA ASP A 692 -34.45 -22.20 35.36
C ASP A 692 -33.42 -21.13 35.79
N LYS A 693 -32.21 -21.18 35.24
CA LYS A 693 -31.11 -20.26 35.55
C LYS A 693 -31.12 -19.01 34.66
N ILE A 694 -31.75 -19.06 33.49
CA ILE A 694 -31.79 -17.94 32.53
C ILE A 694 -32.87 -16.94 32.96
N LYS A 695 -32.44 -15.78 33.47
CA LYS A 695 -33.36 -14.74 33.96
C LYS A 695 -33.52 -13.59 32.98
N GLU A 696 -34.62 -12.85 33.11
CA GLU A 696 -34.79 -11.59 32.38
C GLU A 696 -33.92 -10.48 32.97
N ASP A 697 -32.92 -10.03 32.22
CA ASP A 697 -32.09 -8.92 32.63
C ASP A 697 -32.70 -7.55 32.27
N LYS A 698 -32.02 -6.47 32.69
CA LYS A 698 -32.49 -5.10 32.46
C LYS A 698 -32.51 -4.73 30.97
N LYS A 699 -31.58 -5.24 30.16
CA LYS A 699 -31.50 -4.94 28.72
C LYS A 699 -32.62 -5.64 27.96
N TRP A 700 -32.89 -6.91 28.26
CA TRP A 700 -34.02 -7.63 27.66
C TRP A 700 -35.37 -6.92 27.92
N ARG A 701 -35.63 -6.49 29.16
CA ARG A 701 -36.87 -5.75 29.46
C ARG A 701 -36.99 -4.42 28.72
N LYS A 702 -35.87 -3.71 28.53
CA LYS A 702 -35.85 -2.49 27.70
C LYS A 702 -36.17 -2.82 26.23
N TYR A 703 -35.57 -3.89 25.70
CA TYR A 703 -35.82 -4.37 24.34
C TYR A 703 -37.29 -4.71 24.13
N VAL A 704 -37.89 -5.53 25.00
CA VAL A 704 -39.31 -5.88 24.92
C VAL A 704 -40.22 -4.64 24.99
N LYS A 705 -39.92 -3.71 25.91
CA LYS A 705 -40.67 -2.44 26.05
C LYS A 705 -40.53 -1.55 24.80
N ALA A 706 -39.34 -1.46 24.22
CA ALA A 706 -39.09 -0.69 23.01
C ALA A 706 -39.82 -1.29 21.79
N LEU A 707 -39.84 -2.62 21.66
CA LEU A 707 -40.58 -3.31 20.61
C LEU A 707 -42.09 -3.11 20.74
N ALA A 708 -42.66 -3.32 21.92
CA ALA A 708 -44.09 -3.14 22.16
C ALA A 708 -44.55 -1.72 21.82
N ARG A 709 -43.78 -0.71 22.25
CA ARG A 709 -44.06 0.70 21.92
C ARG A 709 -44.00 0.97 20.42
N MET A 710 -43.03 0.39 19.71
CA MET A 710 -42.91 0.60 18.26
C MET A 710 -43.98 -0.13 17.45
N GLU A 711 -44.43 -1.28 17.93
CA GLU A 711 -45.54 -2.04 17.35
C GLU A 711 -46.88 -1.32 17.55
N GLU A 712 -47.10 -0.67 18.69
CA GLU A 712 -48.28 0.16 18.94
C GLU A 712 -48.31 1.37 17.99
N VAL A 713 -47.18 2.06 17.84
CA VAL A 713 -47.04 3.24 16.97
C VAL A 713 -47.28 2.92 15.50
N THR A 714 -46.79 1.77 15.01
CA THR A 714 -47.02 1.36 13.61
C THR A 714 -48.48 0.99 13.35
N ARG A 715 -49.26 0.66 14.39
CA ARG A 715 -50.70 0.37 14.29
C ARG A 715 -51.60 1.61 14.39
N THR A 716 -51.29 2.56 15.27
CA THR A 716 -52.21 3.68 15.58
C THR A 716 -52.06 4.91 14.67
N ASN A 717 -51.02 4.97 13.82
CA ASN A 717 -50.63 6.18 13.07
C ASN A 717 -50.46 7.43 13.98
N GLU A 718 -50.26 7.24 15.28
CA GLU A 718 -49.99 8.33 16.20
C GLU A 718 -48.62 8.94 15.93
N ASP A 719 -48.58 10.27 15.96
CA ASP A 719 -47.45 11.07 15.53
C ASP A 719 -46.40 11.15 16.66
N ILE A 720 -45.58 10.10 16.80
CA ILE A 720 -44.50 10.07 17.79
C ILE A 720 -43.32 10.96 17.37
N SER A 721 -42.59 11.48 18.36
CA SER A 721 -41.41 12.28 18.05
C SER A 721 -40.28 11.39 17.54
N ILE A 722 -39.51 11.91 16.60
CA ILE A 722 -38.31 11.27 16.04
C ILE A 722 -37.29 10.90 17.15
N GLU A 723 -37.29 11.64 18.27
CA GLU A 723 -36.50 11.34 19.46
C GLU A 723 -36.89 10.00 20.09
N GLN A 724 -38.19 9.80 20.30
CA GLN A 724 -38.71 8.60 20.95
C GLN A 724 -38.45 7.37 20.08
N THR A 725 -38.62 7.49 18.76
CA THR A 725 -38.27 6.43 17.79
C THR A 725 -36.79 6.09 17.81
N SER A 726 -35.94 7.12 17.86
CA SER A 726 -34.49 6.95 17.96
C SER A 726 -34.11 6.23 19.25
N GLN A 727 -34.76 6.54 20.37
CA GLN A 727 -34.49 5.88 21.65
C GLN A 727 -34.90 4.42 21.62
N CYS A 728 -36.07 4.09 21.06
CA CYS A 728 -36.48 2.69 20.87
C CYS A 728 -35.46 1.91 20.01
N TYR A 729 -34.91 2.54 18.97
CA TYR A 729 -33.86 1.91 18.16
C TYR A 729 -32.58 1.68 18.95
N ASP A 730 -32.13 2.66 19.72
CA ASP A 730 -30.92 2.54 20.53
C ASP A 730 -31.09 1.46 21.61
N ASP A 731 -32.24 1.41 22.28
CA ASP A 731 -32.56 0.38 23.27
C ASP A 731 -32.56 -1.02 22.63
N CYS A 732 -33.08 -1.16 21.40
CA CYS A 732 -33.07 -2.44 20.70
C CYS A 732 -31.66 -2.87 20.26
N ILE A 733 -30.89 -1.94 19.69
CA ILE A 733 -29.52 -2.19 19.23
C ILE A 733 -28.57 -2.49 20.39
N GLU A 734 -28.69 -1.78 21.51
CA GLU A 734 -27.87 -2.02 22.71
C GLU A 734 -28.09 -3.45 23.24
N CYS A 735 -29.33 -3.93 23.16
CA CYS A 735 -29.67 -5.27 23.62
C CYS A 735 -29.11 -6.36 22.70
N VAL A 736 -29.50 -6.38 21.43
CA VAL A 736 -29.25 -7.53 20.52
C VAL A 736 -28.46 -7.19 19.25
N GLY A 737 -28.21 -5.91 18.98
CA GLY A 737 -27.51 -5.45 17.78
C GLY A 737 -28.30 -5.61 16.46
N GLU A 738 -27.60 -5.56 15.34
CA GLU A 738 -28.18 -5.62 13.98
C GLU A 738 -28.28 -7.05 13.42
N GLY A 739 -27.88 -8.07 14.19
CA GLY A 739 -27.74 -9.45 13.70
C GLY A 739 -29.06 -10.16 13.39
N ALA A 740 -30.21 -9.63 13.83
CA ALA A 740 -31.50 -10.29 13.68
C ALA A 740 -31.99 -10.38 12.23
N LYS A 741 -31.87 -9.29 11.45
CA LYS A 741 -32.31 -9.28 10.05
C LYS A 741 -31.61 -10.31 9.17
N PRO A 742 -30.26 -10.42 9.19
CA PRO A 742 -29.57 -11.49 8.48
C PRO A 742 -30.03 -12.90 8.89
N CYS A 743 -30.31 -13.15 10.17
CA CYS A 743 -30.85 -14.43 10.65
C CYS A 743 -32.25 -14.72 10.06
N MET A 744 -33.11 -13.71 10.00
CA MET A 744 -34.44 -13.82 9.39
C MET A 744 -34.34 -14.09 7.88
N ASP A 745 -33.46 -13.37 7.18
CA ASP A 745 -33.28 -13.46 5.72
C ASP A 745 -32.77 -14.84 5.28
N ILE A 746 -31.85 -15.46 6.04
CA ILE A 746 -31.40 -16.84 5.76
C ILE A 746 -32.42 -17.90 6.21
N GLY A 747 -33.53 -17.50 6.82
CA GLY A 747 -34.58 -18.38 7.30
C GLY A 747 -34.19 -19.21 8.54
N LEU A 748 -33.23 -18.73 9.34
CA LEU A 748 -32.78 -19.37 10.58
C LEU A 748 -33.89 -19.38 11.61
N PHE A 749 -34.51 -18.23 11.90
CA PHE A 749 -35.60 -18.13 12.88
C PHE A 749 -36.76 -19.09 12.55
N ASN A 750 -37.17 -19.14 11.28
CA ASN A 750 -38.19 -20.07 10.80
C ASN A 750 -37.77 -21.55 10.93
N ALA A 751 -36.49 -21.86 10.72
CA ALA A 751 -36.00 -23.22 10.94
C ALA A 751 -36.03 -23.59 12.43
N LEU A 752 -35.63 -22.68 13.33
CA LEU A 752 -35.63 -22.92 14.76
C LEU A 752 -37.05 -23.06 15.33
N THR A 753 -38.01 -22.25 14.87
CA THR A 753 -39.40 -22.35 15.33
C THR A 753 -40.11 -23.60 14.83
N ARG A 754 -39.91 -24.01 13.56
CA ARG A 754 -40.56 -25.19 12.98
C ARG A 754 -39.98 -26.53 13.45
N CYS A 755 -38.79 -26.51 14.02
CA CYS A 755 -38.05 -27.70 14.45
C CYS A 755 -38.24 -28.05 15.93
N GLU A 756 -39.20 -27.45 16.61
CA GLU A 756 -39.46 -27.55 18.06
C GLU A 756 -39.20 -28.94 18.66
N ASP A 757 -39.95 -29.97 18.24
CA ASP A 757 -39.85 -31.32 18.83
C ASP A 757 -38.45 -31.93 18.67
N GLN A 758 -37.82 -31.73 17.51
CA GLN A 758 -36.53 -32.31 17.20
C GLN A 758 -35.38 -31.57 17.91
N LEU A 759 -35.52 -30.26 18.11
CA LEU A 759 -34.59 -29.46 18.90
C LEU A 759 -34.63 -29.82 20.37
N LYS A 760 -35.83 -30.07 20.90
CA LYS A 760 -36.02 -30.59 22.25
C LYS A 760 -35.33 -31.94 22.42
N ILE A 761 -35.50 -32.86 21.47
CA ILE A 761 -34.80 -34.16 21.49
C ILE A 761 -33.27 -33.98 21.46
N LEU A 762 -32.74 -33.06 20.64
CA LEU A 762 -31.30 -32.78 20.58
C LEU A 762 -30.74 -32.23 21.90
N ALA A 763 -31.54 -31.49 22.66
CA ALA A 763 -31.15 -30.92 23.95
C ALA A 763 -31.29 -31.91 25.12
N GLU A 764 -32.33 -32.77 25.11
CA GLU A 764 -32.69 -33.60 26.27
C GLU A 764 -32.20 -35.05 26.16
N ASN A 765 -32.11 -35.62 24.96
CA ASN A 765 -31.78 -37.05 24.80
C ASN A 765 -30.26 -37.28 24.88
N GLN A 766 -29.85 -38.22 25.73
CA GLN A 766 -28.45 -38.56 26.00
C GLN A 766 -27.68 -38.97 24.73
N ASN A 767 -28.33 -39.61 23.75
CA ASN A 767 -27.72 -40.00 22.47
C ASN A 767 -27.28 -38.80 21.61
N PHE A 768 -27.80 -37.61 21.87
CA PHE A 768 -27.43 -36.39 21.15
C PHE A 768 -26.73 -35.37 22.05
N ASN A 769 -27.11 -35.27 23.33
CA ASN A 769 -26.57 -34.26 24.24
C ASN A 769 -25.24 -34.67 24.88
N ASP A 770 -25.02 -35.97 25.13
CA ASP A 770 -23.76 -36.46 25.68
C ASP A 770 -22.74 -36.77 24.58
N GLU A 771 -21.51 -36.30 24.74
CA GLU A 771 -20.46 -36.39 23.72
C GLU A 771 -20.01 -37.84 23.46
N ALA A 772 -19.95 -38.67 24.51
CA ALA A 772 -19.56 -40.06 24.39
C ALA A 772 -20.65 -40.91 23.70
N TYR A 773 -21.92 -40.67 24.04
CA TYR A 773 -23.05 -41.35 23.41
C TYR A 773 -23.31 -40.86 21.98
N PHE A 774 -23.01 -39.59 21.68
CA PHE A 774 -23.20 -39.04 20.34
C PHE A 774 -22.25 -39.63 19.30
N ASP A 775 -20.99 -39.86 19.64
CA ASP A 775 -20.05 -40.50 18.71
C ASP A 775 -20.46 -41.94 18.39
N ASN A 776 -20.98 -42.67 19.37
CA ASN A 776 -21.52 -44.00 19.14
C ASN A 776 -22.79 -43.96 18.28
N THR A 777 -23.69 -43.00 18.54
CA THR A 777 -24.87 -42.71 17.71
C THR A 777 -24.47 -42.48 16.24
N LEU A 778 -23.47 -41.63 15.98
CA LEU A 778 -22.97 -41.40 14.62
C LEU A 778 -22.37 -42.66 13.98
N ASN A 779 -21.67 -43.49 14.75
CA ASN A 779 -21.06 -44.73 14.25
C ASN A 779 -22.12 -45.77 13.87
N VAL A 780 -23.19 -45.92 14.66
CA VAL A 780 -24.32 -46.80 14.31
C VAL A 780 -25.02 -46.29 13.05
N LEU A 781 -25.27 -44.99 12.94
CA LEU A 781 -25.93 -44.41 11.77
C LEU A 781 -25.11 -44.55 10.48
N ARG A 782 -23.77 -44.45 10.57
CA ARG A 782 -22.86 -44.69 9.43
C ARG A 782 -22.91 -46.13 8.91
N LYS A 783 -23.06 -47.10 9.82
CA LYS A 783 -23.13 -48.53 9.48
C LYS A 783 -24.52 -48.96 8.99
N ASN A 784 -25.52 -48.09 9.10
CA ASN A 784 -26.86 -48.36 8.59
C ASN A 784 -26.86 -48.38 7.05
N ARG A 785 -27.58 -49.32 6.44
CA ARG A 785 -27.65 -49.50 4.97
C ARG A 785 -28.53 -48.45 4.27
N HIS A 786 -29.32 -47.68 5.02
CA HIS A 786 -30.27 -46.73 4.44
C HIS A 786 -29.60 -45.38 4.15
N GLN A 787 -29.47 -45.03 2.86
CA GLN A 787 -28.78 -43.80 2.41
C GLN A 787 -29.30 -42.53 3.11
N ALA A 788 -30.62 -42.41 3.30
CA ALA A 788 -31.22 -41.25 3.94
C ALA A 788 -30.83 -41.08 5.43
N ILE A 789 -30.33 -42.13 6.10
CA ILE A 789 -29.78 -42.10 7.46
C ILE A 789 -28.28 -41.77 7.42
N GLN A 790 -27.55 -42.25 6.41
CA GLN A 790 -26.15 -41.89 6.22
C GLN A 790 -25.98 -40.40 5.87
N ASP A 791 -26.86 -39.85 5.02
CA ASP A 791 -26.87 -38.43 4.66
C ASP A 791 -27.15 -37.51 5.87
N LEU A 792 -27.81 -38.06 6.90
CA LEU A 792 -28.12 -37.36 8.14
C LEU A 792 -26.89 -37.23 9.05
N VAL A 793 -25.93 -38.16 9.00
CA VAL A 793 -24.73 -38.18 9.87
C VAL A 793 -23.96 -36.86 9.80
N THR A 794 -23.70 -36.37 8.59
CA THR A 794 -22.97 -35.11 8.38
C THR A 794 -23.75 -33.91 8.90
N SER A 795 -25.08 -33.92 8.71
CA SER A 795 -25.96 -32.85 9.16
C SER A 795 -26.05 -32.83 10.69
N LEU A 796 -26.26 -33.98 11.33
CA LEU A 796 -26.31 -34.14 12.79
C LEU A 796 -25.01 -33.73 13.44
N ARG A 797 -23.86 -34.15 12.91
CA ARG A 797 -22.55 -33.75 13.45
C ARG A 797 -22.37 -32.24 13.46
N CYS A 798 -22.70 -31.58 12.35
CA CYS A 798 -22.57 -30.13 12.23
C CYS A 798 -23.55 -29.39 13.14
N VAL A 799 -24.82 -29.83 13.16
CA VAL A 799 -25.87 -29.22 13.96
C VAL A 799 -25.61 -29.40 15.45
N ASN A 800 -25.34 -30.63 15.90
CA ASN A 800 -25.11 -30.92 17.30
C ASN A 800 -23.89 -30.16 17.84
N SER A 801 -22.73 -30.26 17.18
CA SER A 801 -21.53 -29.54 17.62
C SER A 801 -21.74 -28.03 17.70
N THR A 802 -22.49 -27.44 16.76
CA THR A 802 -22.76 -26.00 16.75
C THR A 802 -23.73 -25.61 17.87
N MET A 803 -24.80 -26.37 18.07
CA MET A 803 -25.82 -26.11 19.10
C MET A 803 -25.23 -26.32 20.50
N GLN A 804 -24.43 -27.37 20.71
CA GLN A 804 -23.71 -27.64 21.95
C GLN A 804 -22.78 -26.49 22.32
N ASN A 805 -21.92 -26.06 21.40
CA ASN A 805 -20.93 -25.01 21.66
C ASN A 805 -21.54 -23.61 21.84
N THR A 806 -22.65 -23.34 21.15
CA THR A 806 -23.20 -21.98 21.09
C THR A 806 -24.34 -21.77 22.07
N LEU A 807 -25.15 -22.80 22.32
CA LEU A 807 -26.34 -22.75 23.18
C LEU A 807 -26.15 -23.66 24.40
N TRP A 808 -26.16 -24.99 24.22
CA TRP A 808 -26.43 -25.91 25.34
C TRP A 808 -25.35 -25.99 26.42
N LYS A 809 -24.06 -26.02 26.04
CA LYS A 809 -22.91 -26.00 26.99
C LYS A 809 -22.45 -24.58 27.33
N CYS A 810 -23.04 -23.55 26.73
CA CYS A 810 -22.67 -22.17 26.99
C CYS A 810 -23.30 -21.72 28.32
N PRO A 811 -22.53 -21.17 29.28
CA PRO A 811 -23.08 -20.64 30.52
C PRO A 811 -23.84 -19.33 30.22
N LEU A 812 -25.15 -19.45 30.01
CA LEU A 812 -26.06 -18.33 29.76
C LEU A 812 -26.82 -18.01 31.05
N GLU A 813 -26.61 -16.80 31.59
CA GLU A 813 -27.26 -16.35 32.82
C GLU A 813 -28.53 -15.53 32.57
N ASP A 814 -28.66 -14.94 31.38
CA ASP A 814 -29.76 -14.04 31.04
C ASP A 814 -30.28 -14.15 29.60
N MET A 815 -31.50 -13.63 29.40
CA MET A 815 -32.21 -13.63 28.12
C MET A 815 -31.46 -12.86 27.02
N THR A 816 -30.79 -11.76 27.37
CA THR A 816 -29.97 -11.02 26.40
C THR A 816 -28.81 -11.87 25.86
N SER A 817 -28.17 -12.65 26.73
CA SER A 817 -27.07 -13.55 26.38
C SER A 817 -27.58 -14.70 25.51
N LEU A 818 -28.75 -15.25 25.82
CA LEU A 818 -29.42 -16.27 25.00
C LEU A 818 -29.75 -15.73 23.59
N ALA A 819 -30.36 -14.54 23.49
CA ALA A 819 -30.65 -13.91 22.21
C ALA A 819 -29.37 -13.71 21.38
N LYS A 820 -28.29 -13.24 22.00
CA LYS A 820 -26.98 -13.09 21.32
C LYS A 820 -26.39 -14.43 20.89
N ALA A 821 -26.56 -15.49 21.68
CA ALA A 821 -26.10 -16.82 21.33
C ALA A 821 -26.86 -17.37 20.11
N ILE A 822 -28.17 -17.16 20.02
CA ILE A 822 -28.98 -17.52 18.84
C ILE A 822 -28.48 -16.76 17.60
N LEU A 823 -28.20 -15.46 17.73
CA LEU A 823 -27.65 -14.66 16.63
C LEU A 823 -26.25 -15.14 16.18
N LYS A 824 -25.45 -15.74 17.07
CA LYS A 824 -24.14 -16.33 16.73
C LYS A 824 -24.23 -17.60 15.89
N LEU A 825 -25.43 -18.15 15.66
CA LEU A 825 -25.63 -19.25 14.71
C LEU A 825 -25.56 -18.77 13.25
N HIS A 826 -25.88 -17.51 12.97
CA HIS A 826 -25.90 -16.97 11.60
C HIS A 826 -24.55 -16.99 10.84
N PRO A 827 -23.39 -16.66 11.44
CA PRO A 827 -22.08 -16.77 10.78
C PRO A 827 -21.74 -18.15 10.22
N LYS A 828 -22.46 -19.21 10.62
CA LYS A 828 -22.34 -20.56 10.04
C LYS A 828 -23.09 -20.73 8.70
N GLY A 829 -23.78 -19.67 8.25
CA GLY A 829 -24.32 -19.51 6.91
C GLY A 829 -25.63 -20.25 6.63
N GLN A 830 -26.11 -20.13 5.39
CA GLN A 830 -27.29 -20.86 4.89
C GLN A 830 -27.13 -22.38 4.95
N GLU A 831 -25.89 -22.88 4.89
CA GLU A 831 -25.61 -24.32 4.99
C GLU A 831 -26.01 -24.88 6.36
N PHE A 832 -25.78 -24.13 7.45
CA PHE A 832 -26.28 -24.53 8.77
C PHE A 832 -27.81 -24.63 8.81
N VAL A 833 -28.51 -23.67 8.21
CA VAL A 833 -29.99 -23.69 8.11
C VAL A 833 -30.49 -24.86 7.26
N LYS A 834 -29.77 -25.25 6.21
CA LYS A 834 -30.09 -26.46 5.43
C LYS A 834 -29.86 -27.72 6.26
N MET A 835 -28.76 -27.81 7.00
CA MET A 835 -28.40 -28.97 7.82
C MET A 835 -29.36 -29.15 9.00
N ILE A 836 -29.76 -28.07 9.68
CA ILE A 836 -30.74 -28.15 10.78
C ILE A 836 -32.09 -28.62 10.24
N ARG A 837 -32.57 -28.09 9.11
CA ARG A 837 -33.80 -28.58 8.46
C ARG A 837 -33.71 -30.06 8.08
N LYS A 838 -32.57 -30.51 7.55
CA LYS A 838 -32.35 -31.93 7.27
C LYS A 838 -32.44 -32.80 8.52
N CYS A 839 -31.94 -32.31 9.66
CA CYS A 839 -32.07 -33.00 10.94
C CYS A 839 -33.53 -33.05 11.41
N CYS A 840 -34.26 -31.94 11.31
CA CYS A 840 -35.64 -31.88 11.77
C CYS A 840 -36.64 -32.63 10.87
N ASN A 841 -36.30 -32.85 9.60
CA ASN A 841 -37.12 -33.64 8.69
C ASN A 841 -37.06 -35.15 8.97
N LYS A 842 -36.21 -35.57 9.91
CA LYS A 842 -36.09 -36.96 10.36
C LYS A 842 -36.56 -37.06 11.80
N ASP A 843 -37.16 -38.19 12.13
CA ASP A 843 -37.58 -38.46 13.49
C ASP A 843 -36.37 -38.93 14.32
N LEU A 844 -35.80 -38.01 15.11
CA LEU A 844 -34.64 -38.29 15.95
C LEU A 844 -34.97 -39.26 17.09
N SER A 845 -36.25 -39.42 17.47
CA SER A 845 -36.67 -40.40 18.49
C SER A 845 -36.56 -41.84 17.96
N THR A 846 -36.98 -42.07 16.71
CA THR A 846 -36.78 -43.34 16.00
C THR A 846 -35.30 -43.66 15.84
N ILE A 847 -34.46 -42.66 15.52
CA ILE A 847 -33.00 -42.84 15.42
C ILE A 847 -32.39 -43.24 16.77
N SER A 848 -32.77 -42.56 17.86
CA SER A 848 -32.33 -42.92 19.21
C SER A 848 -32.70 -44.37 19.56
N THR A 849 -33.86 -44.84 19.13
CA THR A 849 -34.30 -46.22 19.37
C THR A 849 -33.45 -47.24 18.61
N ILE A 850 -33.16 -46.98 17.32
CA ILE A 850 -32.29 -47.81 16.49
C ILE A 850 -30.87 -47.91 17.07
N VAL A 851 -30.34 -46.80 17.59
CA VAL A 851 -29.02 -46.77 18.22
C VAL A 851 -28.98 -47.61 19.48
N ASN A 852 -29.96 -47.45 20.37
CA ASN A 852 -30.06 -48.21 21.60
C ASN A 852 -30.19 -49.73 21.33
N GLU A 853 -30.96 -50.13 20.31
CA GLU A 853 -31.10 -51.53 19.91
C GLU A 853 -29.80 -52.10 19.32
N ALA A 854 -29.12 -51.35 18.45
CA ALA A 854 -27.86 -51.78 17.85
C ALA A 854 -26.73 -51.93 18.88
N ASP A 855 -26.69 -51.04 19.89
CA ASP A 855 -25.72 -51.11 20.98
C ASP A 855 -25.97 -52.29 21.89
N LYS A 856 -27.23 -52.61 22.17
CA LYS A 856 -27.60 -53.80 22.93
C LYS A 856 -27.11 -55.08 22.22
N ILE A 857 -27.38 -55.23 20.92
CA ILE A 857 -26.95 -56.39 20.12
C ILE A 857 -25.42 -56.52 20.11
N ARG A 858 -24.70 -55.42 19.88
CA ARG A 858 -23.22 -55.41 19.88
C ARG A 858 -22.64 -55.76 21.24
N THR A 859 -23.26 -55.30 22.33
CA THR A 859 -22.82 -55.60 23.70
C THR A 859 -22.96 -57.09 24.00
N GLU A 860 -24.07 -57.69 23.60
CA GLU A 860 -24.32 -59.13 23.75
C GLU A 860 -23.31 -59.97 22.92
N GLU A 861 -22.99 -59.55 21.71
CA GLU A 861 -21.98 -60.20 20.85
C GLU A 861 -20.56 -60.11 21.44
N SER A 862 -20.14 -58.93 21.90
CA SER A 862 -18.84 -58.73 22.56
C SER A 862 -18.72 -59.56 23.84
N LEU A 863 -19.78 -59.64 24.66
CA LEU A 863 -19.80 -60.49 25.85
C LEU A 863 -19.61 -61.97 25.48
N LYS A 864 -20.30 -62.44 24.45
CA LYS A 864 -20.17 -63.82 23.96
C LYS A 864 -18.73 -64.11 23.51
N GLN A 865 -18.13 -63.23 22.73
CA GLN A 865 -16.76 -63.39 22.24
C GLN A 865 -15.72 -63.37 23.38
N LEU A 866 -15.91 -62.55 24.42
CA LEU A 866 -15.07 -62.57 25.62
C LEU A 866 -15.19 -63.89 26.40
N LYS A 867 -16.39 -64.48 26.47
CA LYS A 867 -16.57 -65.82 27.06
C LYS A 867 -15.90 -66.90 26.21
N ASP A 868 -15.99 -66.83 24.89
CA ASP A 868 -15.30 -67.75 23.98
C ASP A 868 -13.77 -67.64 24.12
N ALA A 869 -13.24 -66.44 24.36
CA ALA A 869 -11.82 -66.21 24.63
C ALA A 869 -11.32 -66.96 25.87
N MET A 870 -12.15 -67.15 26.90
CA MET A 870 -11.75 -67.91 28.09
C MET A 870 -11.44 -69.38 27.80
N ALA A 871 -12.14 -69.96 26.83
CA ALA A 871 -11.99 -71.36 26.48
C ALA A 871 -10.92 -71.59 25.40
N PHE A 872 -10.80 -70.67 24.43
CA PHE A 872 -10.01 -70.88 23.22
C PHE A 872 -9.07 -69.71 22.87
N GLY A 873 -8.96 -68.72 23.76
CA GLY A 873 -8.22 -67.50 23.51
C GLY A 873 -6.72 -67.63 23.69
N GLU A 874 -5.99 -66.92 22.84
CA GLU A 874 -4.53 -66.79 22.91
C GLU A 874 -4.13 -65.31 22.79
N TRP A 875 -3.43 -64.81 23.81
CA TRP A 875 -2.76 -63.52 23.78
C TRP A 875 -1.51 -63.63 22.93
N GLN A 876 -1.46 -62.90 21.83
CA GLN A 876 -0.31 -62.87 20.92
C GLN A 876 0.36 -61.51 20.99
N PHE A 877 1.66 -61.53 21.21
CA PHE A 877 2.47 -60.33 21.32
C PHE A 877 3.40 -60.20 20.11
N ALA A 878 3.68 -58.97 19.70
CA ALA A 878 4.58 -58.70 18.58
C ALA A 878 5.96 -59.38 18.74
N SER A 879 6.56 -59.73 17.61
CA SER A 879 7.96 -60.12 17.51
C SER A 879 8.88 -58.89 17.59
N CYS A 880 10.17 -59.12 17.86
CA CYS A 880 11.18 -58.05 17.81
C CYS A 880 11.20 -57.35 16.44
N GLU A 881 11.01 -58.11 15.36
CA GLU A 881 10.97 -57.57 14.00
C GLU A 881 9.73 -56.70 13.75
N ASP A 882 8.55 -57.12 14.22
CA ASP A 882 7.31 -56.33 14.05
C ASP A 882 7.38 -55.00 14.81
N VAL A 883 7.97 -54.99 16.02
CA VAL A 883 8.18 -53.77 16.81
C VAL A 883 9.15 -52.82 16.13
N LEU A 884 10.29 -53.32 15.62
CA LEU A 884 11.29 -52.48 14.95
C LEU A 884 10.84 -51.98 13.57
N GLN A 885 9.89 -52.67 12.91
CA GLN A 885 9.25 -52.21 11.67
C GLN A 885 8.11 -51.20 11.91
N GLY A 886 7.77 -50.90 13.17
CA GLY A 886 6.74 -49.91 13.51
C GLY A 886 5.31 -50.35 13.21
N LYS A 887 5.04 -51.67 13.16
CA LYS A 887 3.69 -52.20 12.91
C LYS A 887 2.83 -52.14 14.19
N LYS A 888 2.43 -50.92 14.59
CA LYS A 888 1.66 -50.67 15.82
C LYS A 888 0.42 -51.56 15.99
N GLY A 889 -0.27 -51.85 14.88
CA GLY A 889 -1.47 -52.70 14.91
C GLY A 889 -1.25 -54.14 15.37
N LYS A 890 -0.02 -54.67 15.37
CA LYS A 890 0.27 -56.08 15.75
C LYS A 890 0.94 -56.23 17.11
N GLU A 891 1.00 -55.16 17.90
CA GLU A 891 1.75 -55.14 19.16
C GLU A 891 1.18 -56.11 20.21
N LEU A 892 -0.14 -56.10 20.39
CA LEU A 892 -0.88 -57.05 21.25
C LEU A 892 -2.20 -57.41 20.57
N MET A 893 -2.49 -58.69 20.49
CA MET A 893 -3.71 -59.23 19.88
C MET A 893 -4.28 -60.34 20.75
N LEU A 894 -5.61 -60.50 20.71
CA LEU A 894 -6.32 -61.63 21.28
C LEU A 894 -6.92 -62.43 20.13
N LYS A 895 -6.43 -63.65 19.95
CA LYS A 895 -6.95 -64.56 18.94
C LYS A 895 -7.99 -65.46 19.59
N ILE A 896 -9.20 -65.49 19.03
CA ILE A 896 -10.35 -66.28 19.50
C ILE A 896 -10.87 -67.06 18.29
N ASN A 897 -10.51 -68.33 18.16
CA ASN A 897 -10.81 -69.14 16.96
C ASN A 897 -10.35 -68.44 15.65
N ASP A 898 -11.29 -68.14 14.74
CA ASP A 898 -11.05 -67.42 13.48
C ASP A 898 -11.07 -65.90 13.62
N THR A 899 -11.43 -65.38 14.80
CA THR A 899 -11.50 -63.95 15.08
C THR A 899 -10.21 -63.48 15.73
N THR A 900 -9.67 -62.36 15.27
CA THR A 900 -8.51 -61.71 15.90
C THR A 900 -8.94 -60.32 16.30
N TRP A 901 -8.77 -59.99 17.58
CA TRP A 901 -8.95 -58.64 18.08
C TRP A 901 -7.60 -57.98 18.31
N TYR A 902 -7.47 -56.75 17.84
CA TYR A 902 -6.31 -55.91 18.13
C TYR A 902 -6.47 -55.17 19.46
N CYS A 903 -5.38 -54.74 20.09
CA CYS A 903 -5.38 -54.06 21.39
C CYS A 903 -6.49 -52.99 21.57
N GLU A 904 -6.71 -52.13 20.57
CA GLU A 904 -7.77 -51.12 20.58
C GLU A 904 -9.18 -51.74 20.55
N GLU A 905 -9.41 -52.73 19.67
CA GLU A 905 -10.68 -53.45 19.57
C GLU A 905 -10.99 -54.24 20.85
N ILE A 906 -9.96 -54.80 21.50
CA ILE A 906 -10.10 -55.48 22.80
C ILE A 906 -10.57 -54.48 23.85
N GLY A 907 -9.92 -53.31 23.95
CA GLY A 907 -10.33 -52.24 24.86
C GLY A 907 -11.77 -51.79 24.61
N GLU A 908 -12.13 -51.51 23.36
CA GLU A 908 -13.50 -51.09 23.00
C GLU A 908 -14.56 -52.14 23.34
N ASN A 909 -14.27 -53.42 23.11
CA ASN A 909 -15.22 -54.51 23.41
C ASN A 909 -15.32 -54.77 24.92
N VAL A 910 -14.22 -54.63 25.67
CA VAL A 910 -14.21 -54.69 27.13
C VAL A 910 -15.00 -53.53 27.73
N ASP A 911 -14.76 -52.29 27.30
CA ASP A 911 -15.48 -51.11 27.79
C ASP A 911 -16.97 -51.20 27.50
N ARG A 912 -17.34 -51.65 26.30
CA ARG A 912 -18.75 -51.85 25.92
C ARG A 912 -19.45 -52.83 26.85
N VAL A 913 -18.79 -53.93 27.20
CA VAL A 913 -19.33 -54.95 28.09
C VAL A 913 -19.36 -54.44 29.54
N LEU A 914 -18.30 -53.80 30.03
CA LEU A 914 -18.24 -53.18 31.37
C LEU A 914 -19.39 -52.19 31.61
N LEU A 915 -19.77 -51.42 30.59
CA LEU A 915 -20.84 -50.42 30.68
C LEU A 915 -22.24 -51.00 30.41
N GLY A 916 -22.34 -52.07 29.63
CA GLY A 916 -23.60 -52.53 29.04
C GLY A 916 -24.21 -53.80 29.65
N VAL A 917 -23.48 -54.56 30.47
CA VAL A 917 -23.98 -55.83 31.05
C VAL A 917 -24.14 -55.77 32.57
N LYS A 918 -24.90 -56.70 33.14
CA LYS A 918 -25.14 -56.73 34.59
C LYS A 918 -23.89 -57.19 35.33
N LYS A 919 -23.70 -56.71 36.56
CA LYS A 919 -22.56 -57.06 37.43
C LYS A 919 -22.34 -58.57 37.62
N GLN A 920 -23.39 -59.39 37.51
CA GLN A 920 -23.29 -60.84 37.62
C GLN A 920 -22.62 -61.47 36.38
N GLU A 921 -22.89 -60.96 35.18
CA GLU A 921 -22.31 -61.45 33.92
C GLU A 921 -20.85 -60.98 33.76
N LEU A 922 -20.50 -59.82 34.34
CA LEU A 922 -19.12 -59.33 34.39
C LEU A 922 -18.19 -60.24 35.19
N LYS A 923 -18.67 -60.84 36.28
CA LYS A 923 -17.88 -61.78 37.09
C LYS A 923 -17.38 -62.97 36.29
N GLU A 924 -18.12 -63.38 35.25
CA GLU A 924 -17.75 -64.53 34.43
C GLU A 924 -16.54 -64.26 33.54
N ILE A 925 -16.33 -63.00 33.11
CA ILE A 925 -15.23 -62.61 32.20
C ILE A 925 -14.13 -61.77 32.87
N GLU A 926 -14.26 -61.52 34.18
CA GLU A 926 -13.37 -60.67 34.96
C GLU A 926 -11.89 -61.10 34.85
N SER A 927 -11.63 -62.40 34.77
CA SER A 927 -10.28 -62.94 34.60
C SER A 927 -9.62 -62.49 33.29
N VAL A 928 -10.35 -62.48 32.18
CA VAL A 928 -9.82 -62.06 30.86
C VAL A 928 -9.52 -60.57 30.84
N ILE A 929 -10.38 -59.76 31.46
CA ILE A 929 -10.18 -58.31 31.58
C ILE A 929 -8.92 -58.02 32.40
N GLN A 930 -8.73 -58.70 33.53
CA GLN A 930 -7.53 -58.54 34.34
C GLN A 930 -6.27 -59.03 33.60
N GLN A 931 -6.33 -60.15 32.89
CA GLN A 931 -5.23 -60.63 32.05
C GLN A 931 -4.87 -59.62 30.94
N PHE A 932 -5.85 -58.92 30.37
CA PHE A 932 -5.59 -57.90 29.35
C PHE A 932 -4.71 -56.76 29.88
N GLU A 933 -4.98 -56.28 31.10
CA GLU A 933 -4.15 -55.26 31.76
C GLU A 933 -2.71 -55.75 31.96
N GLU A 934 -2.54 -56.97 32.45
CA GLU A 934 -1.22 -57.59 32.63
C GLU A 934 -0.48 -57.75 31.29
N CYS A 935 -1.19 -58.20 30.25
CA CYS A 935 -0.65 -58.32 28.90
C CYS A 935 -0.22 -56.97 28.31
N LYS A 936 -0.93 -55.87 28.58
CA LYS A 936 -0.48 -54.52 28.17
C LYS A 936 0.85 -54.16 28.80
N GLU A 937 1.04 -54.43 30.09
CA GLU A 937 2.30 -54.16 30.77
C GLU A 937 3.44 -55.07 30.29
N VAL A 938 3.20 -56.38 30.15
CA VAL A 938 4.16 -57.33 29.54
C VAL A 938 4.58 -56.84 28.16
N ASN A 939 3.63 -56.43 27.33
CA ASN A 939 3.90 -55.93 25.99
C ASN A 939 4.75 -54.65 26.02
N SER A 940 4.42 -53.71 26.90
CA SER A 940 5.17 -52.47 27.10
C SER A 940 6.64 -52.74 27.46
N TYR A 941 6.91 -53.59 28.47
CA TYR A 941 8.28 -53.93 28.87
C TYR A 941 9.07 -54.60 27.74
N ARG A 942 8.43 -55.46 26.94
CA ARG A 942 9.07 -56.13 25.79
C ARG A 942 9.43 -55.15 24.67
N ILE A 943 8.48 -54.29 24.30
CA ILE A 943 8.69 -53.24 23.30
C ILE A 943 9.85 -52.34 23.72
N GLU A 944 9.87 -51.90 24.97
CA GLU A 944 10.94 -51.04 25.48
C GLU A 944 12.30 -51.76 25.51
N PHE A 945 12.33 -53.03 25.94
CA PHE A 945 13.55 -53.85 25.93
C PHE A 945 14.17 -53.93 24.54
N TRP A 946 13.37 -54.19 23.50
CA TRP A 946 13.87 -54.25 22.12
C TRP A 946 14.22 -52.88 21.54
N LYS A 947 13.46 -51.83 21.87
CA LYS A 947 13.76 -50.44 21.46
C LYS A 947 15.08 -49.96 22.05
N LYS A 948 15.42 -50.34 23.28
CA LYS A 948 16.74 -50.09 23.90
C LYS A 948 17.83 -51.08 23.45
N GLY A 949 17.55 -51.93 22.46
CA GLY A 949 18.55 -52.81 21.82
C GLY A 949 18.78 -54.16 22.50
N GLY A 950 17.93 -54.58 23.44
CA GLY A 950 18.04 -55.90 24.07
C GLY A 950 17.72 -57.02 23.07
N ARG A 951 18.47 -58.13 23.13
CA ARG A 951 18.23 -59.38 22.37
C ARG A 951 18.49 -60.56 23.27
N ILE A 952 17.66 -61.60 23.18
CA ILE A 952 17.79 -62.80 24.03
C ILE A 952 18.54 -63.87 23.24
N ASP A 953 19.45 -64.56 23.91
CA ASP A 953 20.24 -65.62 23.30
C ASP A 953 19.42 -66.92 23.23
N ILE A 954 19.34 -67.54 22.05
CA ILE A 954 18.79 -68.90 21.90
C ILE A 954 19.97 -69.87 21.94
N ILE A 955 20.47 -70.19 23.13
CA ILE A 955 21.41 -71.31 23.28
C ILE A 955 20.62 -72.50 23.80
N ASN A 956 20.71 -73.61 23.06
CA ASN A 956 20.17 -74.93 23.39
C ASN A 956 20.54 -75.34 24.82
N ASP A 957 19.66 -75.08 25.78
CA ASP A 957 19.60 -75.85 27.01
C ASP A 957 18.92 -77.18 26.69
N ASN A 958 19.72 -78.19 26.33
CA ASN A 958 19.31 -79.58 26.15
C ASN A 958 18.78 -80.24 27.45
N LYS A 959 18.38 -79.47 28.47
CA LYS A 959 17.82 -79.97 29.73
C LYS A 959 16.78 -79.01 30.31
N ARG A 960 15.63 -78.85 29.65
CA ARG A 960 14.32 -78.65 30.30
C ARG A 960 13.22 -79.02 29.30
N LYS A 961 12.30 -79.87 29.74
CA LYS A 961 11.18 -80.37 28.95
C LYS A 961 10.22 -79.20 28.65
N GLU A 962 9.81 -79.07 27.40
CA GLU A 962 8.56 -78.49 26.87
C GLU A 962 8.10 -77.05 27.19
N GLU A 963 8.87 -76.16 27.82
CA GLU A 963 8.42 -74.77 28.04
C GLU A 963 9.13 -73.71 27.15
N GLN A 964 8.34 -73.14 26.24
CA GLN A 964 8.47 -71.83 25.57
C GLN A 964 9.84 -71.43 24.98
N ILE A 965 9.99 -71.73 23.70
CA ILE A 965 11.09 -71.25 22.85
C ILE A 965 10.90 -69.75 22.57
N TYR A 966 11.73 -68.90 23.16
CA TYR A 966 11.80 -67.45 22.86
C TYR A 966 12.60 -67.22 21.57
N ASP A 967 11.97 -67.37 20.41
CA ASP A 967 12.56 -66.94 19.13
C ASP A 967 12.21 -65.48 18.87
N ASP A 968 13.21 -64.61 18.71
CA ASP A 968 13.04 -63.19 18.34
C ASP A 968 12.24 -63.00 17.03
N LYS A 969 12.10 -64.06 16.22
CA LYS A 969 11.32 -64.08 14.97
C LYS A 969 9.90 -64.63 15.09
N LYS A 970 9.53 -65.30 16.20
CA LYS A 970 8.17 -65.83 16.39
C LYS A 970 7.37 -64.95 17.37
N PRO A 971 6.06 -64.80 17.17
CA PRO A 971 5.19 -64.17 18.15
C PRO A 971 5.26 -64.94 19.46
N PHE A 972 5.41 -64.23 20.57
CA PHE A 972 5.27 -64.81 21.90
C PHE A 972 3.79 -64.91 22.21
N CYS A 973 3.33 -66.04 22.71
CA CYS A 973 1.93 -66.29 22.99
C CYS A 973 1.71 -66.72 24.44
N LEU A 974 0.63 -66.26 25.05
CA LEU A 974 0.12 -66.74 26.34
C LEU A 974 -1.32 -67.20 26.16
N SER A 975 -1.65 -68.41 26.63
CA SER A 975 -3.04 -68.88 26.60
C SER A 975 -3.86 -68.13 27.64
N VAL A 976 -5.11 -67.77 27.30
CA VAL A 976 -6.06 -67.17 28.24
C VAL A 976 -6.42 -68.13 29.38
N ALA A 977 -6.27 -69.45 29.16
CA ALA A 977 -6.55 -70.49 30.16
C ALA A 977 -5.49 -70.55 31.29
N LEU A 978 -4.38 -69.81 31.16
CA LEU A 978 -3.34 -69.70 32.19
C LEU A 978 -3.85 -68.99 33.45
N GLN A 979 -3.28 -69.33 34.59
CA GLN A 979 -3.63 -68.69 35.86
C GLN A 979 -3.09 -67.27 35.90
N LYS A 980 -3.79 -66.37 36.62
CA LYS A 980 -3.40 -64.95 36.72
C LYS A 980 -1.95 -64.76 37.20
N ASP A 981 -1.51 -65.57 38.16
CA ASP A 981 -0.15 -65.50 38.70
C ASP A 981 0.94 -65.76 37.64
N GLU A 982 0.62 -66.51 36.57
CA GLU A 982 1.55 -66.75 35.46
C GLU A 982 1.76 -65.50 34.60
N PHE A 983 0.72 -64.67 34.43
CA PHE A 983 0.84 -63.37 33.76
C PHE A 983 1.64 -62.37 34.59
N GLU A 984 1.41 -62.32 35.91
CA GLU A 984 2.17 -61.47 36.83
C GLU A 984 3.65 -61.86 36.85
N ASN A 985 3.95 -63.18 36.92
CA ASN A 985 5.31 -63.69 36.84
C ASN A 985 5.98 -63.33 35.50
N CYS A 986 5.23 -63.39 34.39
CA CYS A 986 5.73 -62.98 33.08
C CYS A 986 6.05 -61.47 33.04
N LYS A 987 5.17 -60.64 33.61
CA LYS A 987 5.35 -59.19 33.72
C LYS A 987 6.62 -58.84 34.49
N GLU A 988 6.77 -59.38 35.70
CA GLU A 988 7.93 -59.10 36.54
C GLU A 988 9.23 -59.62 35.92
N LEU A 989 9.20 -60.78 35.23
CA LEU A 989 10.34 -61.28 34.47
C LEU A 989 10.81 -60.30 33.39
N TRP A 990 9.89 -59.77 32.57
CA TRP A 990 10.24 -58.83 31.49
C TRP A 990 10.68 -57.46 32.02
N LYS A 991 10.07 -56.99 33.09
CA LYS A 991 10.48 -55.79 33.81
C LYS A 991 11.90 -55.91 34.36
N GLN A 992 12.24 -57.03 34.99
CA GLN A 992 13.60 -57.32 35.46
C GLN A 992 14.61 -57.37 34.32
N ARG A 993 14.27 -58.05 33.20
CA ARG A 993 15.11 -58.10 32.00
C ARG A 993 15.39 -56.70 31.45
N LEU A 994 14.38 -55.84 31.39
CA LEU A 994 14.53 -54.45 30.95
C LEU A 994 15.46 -53.65 31.87
N MET A 995 15.28 -53.75 33.19
CA MET A 995 16.13 -53.03 34.15
C MET A 995 17.60 -53.48 34.06
N GLU A 996 17.83 -54.79 33.99
CA GLU A 996 19.18 -55.34 33.90
C GLU A 996 19.82 -54.97 32.55
N TRP A 997 19.07 -54.96 31.45
CA TRP A 997 19.56 -54.49 30.16
C TRP A 997 19.93 -53.00 30.18
N LYS A 998 19.09 -52.14 30.75
CA LYS A 998 19.39 -50.71 30.93
C LYS A 998 20.70 -50.50 31.69
N LYS A 999 20.94 -51.28 32.75
CA LYS A 999 22.20 -51.25 33.51
C LYS A 999 23.40 -51.64 32.64
N GLN A 1000 23.29 -52.72 31.87
CA GLN A 1000 24.37 -53.17 30.98
C GLN A 1000 24.65 -52.18 29.84
N CYS A 1001 23.63 -51.56 29.27
CA CYS A 1001 23.76 -50.49 28.29
C CYS A 1001 24.66 -49.35 28.81
N LEU A 1002 24.43 -48.91 30.05
CA LEU A 1002 25.24 -47.88 30.70
C LEU A 1002 26.68 -48.35 30.94
N GLU A 1003 26.88 -49.59 31.39
CA GLU A 1003 28.22 -50.16 31.58
C GLU A 1003 28.99 -50.26 30.26
N LEU A 1004 28.34 -50.69 29.17
CA LEU A 1004 28.93 -50.78 27.84
C LEU A 1004 29.36 -49.40 27.32
N ARG A 1005 28.49 -48.38 27.43
CA ARG A 1005 28.80 -47.00 27.00
C ARG A 1005 29.91 -46.35 27.84
N LYS A 1006 29.96 -46.64 29.14
CA LYS A 1006 31.06 -46.17 30.02
C LYS A 1006 32.40 -46.80 29.64
N LYS A 1007 32.42 -48.10 29.33
CA LYS A 1007 33.65 -48.83 28.97
C LYS A 1007 34.12 -48.55 27.55
N PHE A 1008 33.19 -48.31 26.62
CA PHE A 1008 33.48 -48.04 25.21
C PHE A 1008 32.80 -46.74 24.78
N PRO A 1009 33.44 -45.57 24.97
CA PRO A 1009 32.86 -44.27 24.67
C PRO A 1009 32.39 -44.11 23.21
N VAL A 1010 33.05 -44.81 22.28
CA VAL A 1010 32.67 -44.85 20.86
C VAL A 1010 31.23 -45.33 20.62
N LEU A 1011 30.66 -46.12 21.54
CA LEU A 1011 29.28 -46.57 21.45
C LEU A 1011 28.27 -45.43 21.64
N ASN A 1012 28.66 -44.28 22.20
CA ASN A 1012 27.77 -43.13 22.36
C ASN A 1012 27.34 -42.47 21.04
N TYR A 1013 28.06 -42.74 19.93
CA TYR A 1013 27.69 -42.24 18.59
C TYR A 1013 26.54 -43.02 17.95
N PHE A 1014 26.06 -44.10 18.58
CA PHE A 1014 25.05 -44.98 18.01
C PHE A 1014 24.02 -45.42 19.05
N CYS A 1015 22.75 -45.48 18.67
CA CYS A 1015 21.76 -46.24 19.42
C CYS A 1015 22.10 -47.74 19.35
N PHE A 1016 21.75 -48.54 20.36
CA PHE A 1016 22.11 -49.98 20.34
C PHE A 1016 21.47 -50.75 19.18
N ASN A 1017 20.29 -50.32 18.71
CA ASN A 1017 19.69 -50.89 17.50
C ASN A 1017 20.47 -50.56 16.21
N GLN A 1018 21.14 -49.41 16.13
CA GLN A 1018 22.06 -49.09 15.03
C GLN A 1018 23.32 -49.96 15.13
N VAL A 1019 23.83 -50.19 16.34
CA VAL A 1019 24.94 -51.13 16.58
C VAL A 1019 24.58 -52.53 16.10
N HIS A 1020 23.39 -53.04 16.44
CA HIS A 1020 22.90 -54.33 15.94
C HIS A 1020 22.81 -54.41 14.43
N PHE A 1021 22.31 -53.34 13.79
CA PHE A 1021 22.27 -53.25 12.34
C PHE A 1021 23.68 -53.31 11.74
N LEU A 1022 24.64 -52.59 12.31
CA LEU A 1022 26.03 -52.58 11.85
C LEU A 1022 26.71 -53.92 12.07
N ILE A 1023 26.54 -54.55 13.23
CA ILE A 1023 27.04 -55.91 13.49
C ILE A 1023 26.50 -56.89 12.46
N LYS A 1024 25.19 -56.83 12.16
CA LYS A 1024 24.56 -57.66 11.12
C LYS A 1024 25.19 -57.40 9.75
N LYS A 1025 25.46 -56.14 9.39
CA LYS A 1025 26.12 -55.78 8.12
C LYS A 1025 27.58 -56.23 8.06
N VAL A 1026 28.34 -56.07 9.13
CA VAL A 1026 29.72 -56.55 9.24
C VAL A 1026 29.78 -58.07 9.07
N ASN A 1027 28.89 -58.82 9.74
CA ASN A 1027 28.79 -60.27 9.58
C ASN A 1027 28.44 -60.67 8.13
N GLN A 1028 27.51 -59.96 7.48
CA GLN A 1028 27.16 -60.20 6.06
C GLN A 1028 28.33 -59.93 5.10
N LEU A 1029 29.15 -58.92 5.38
CA LEU A 1029 30.30 -58.54 4.57
C LEU A 1029 31.52 -59.45 4.75
N ASN A 1030 31.57 -60.19 5.86
CA ASN A 1030 32.63 -61.15 6.18
C ASN A 1030 32.29 -62.59 5.79
N MET A 1031 31.12 -62.84 5.19
CA MET A 1031 30.82 -64.15 4.62
C MET A 1031 31.70 -64.44 3.39
N PRO A 1032 32.15 -65.70 3.20
CA PRO A 1032 32.89 -66.09 1.99
C PRO A 1032 32.07 -65.73 0.73
N ASN A 1033 32.71 -65.14 -0.28
CA ASN A 1033 32.11 -64.75 -1.56
C ASN A 1033 31.01 -63.66 -1.52
N CYS A 1034 31.06 -62.70 -0.58
CA CYS A 1034 30.15 -61.55 -0.61
C CYS A 1034 30.38 -60.68 -1.87
N PRO A 1035 29.45 -60.63 -2.85
CA PRO A 1035 29.62 -59.82 -4.05
C PRO A 1035 29.58 -58.33 -3.69
N ASP A 1036 30.45 -57.56 -4.34
CA ASP A 1036 30.60 -56.12 -4.15
C ASP A 1036 30.95 -55.72 -2.70
N ARG A 1037 31.73 -56.55 -2.00
CA ARG A 1037 32.14 -56.32 -0.59
C ARG A 1037 32.63 -54.89 -0.35
N ALA A 1038 33.50 -54.37 -1.22
CA ALA A 1038 34.03 -53.00 -1.11
C ALA A 1038 32.93 -51.93 -1.26
N ILE A 1039 32.05 -52.07 -2.26
CA ILE A 1039 30.95 -51.12 -2.52
C ILE A 1039 29.94 -51.16 -1.37
N LYS A 1040 29.58 -52.34 -0.88
CA LYS A 1040 28.64 -52.50 0.24
C LYS A 1040 29.25 -52.03 1.57
N ALA A 1041 30.55 -52.25 1.79
CA ALA A 1041 31.25 -51.72 2.95
C ALA A 1041 31.31 -50.17 2.92
N SER A 1042 31.61 -49.59 1.76
CA SER A 1042 31.59 -48.14 1.54
C SER A 1042 30.19 -47.55 1.68
N LYS A 1043 29.14 -48.28 1.28
CA LYS A 1043 27.75 -47.83 1.39
C LYS A 1043 27.17 -47.94 2.81
N TYR A 1044 27.44 -49.04 3.52
CA TYR A 1044 26.73 -49.36 4.76
C TYR A 1044 27.57 -49.22 6.04
N ILE A 1045 28.90 -49.29 5.96
CA ILE A 1045 29.78 -49.21 7.13
C ILE A 1045 30.48 -47.85 7.19
N LYS A 1046 31.06 -47.39 6.08
CA LYS A 1046 31.79 -46.11 6.03
C LYS A 1046 31.00 -44.91 6.55
N PRO A 1047 29.73 -44.66 6.18
CA PRO A 1047 29.01 -43.48 6.65
C PRO A 1047 28.77 -43.49 8.16
N PHE A 1048 28.71 -44.67 8.78
CA PHE A 1048 28.57 -44.79 10.23
C PHE A 1048 29.90 -44.59 10.95
N LEU A 1049 31.00 -45.07 10.39
CA LEU A 1049 32.34 -44.77 10.91
C LEU A 1049 32.68 -43.28 10.75
N GLN A 1050 32.20 -42.65 9.68
CA GLN A 1050 32.34 -41.20 9.47
C GLN A 1050 31.63 -40.33 10.52
N LYS A 1051 30.66 -40.89 11.25
CA LYS A 1051 30.10 -40.21 12.44
C LYS A 1051 31.10 -40.10 13.59
N ILE A 1052 32.05 -41.05 13.67
CA ILE A 1052 33.09 -41.08 14.69
C ILE A 1052 34.26 -40.19 14.26
N ASN A 1053 34.67 -40.29 12.99
CA ASN A 1053 35.76 -39.52 12.40
C ASN A 1053 35.45 -39.28 10.90
N CYS A 1054 35.25 -38.02 10.50
CA CYS A 1054 34.87 -37.68 9.12
C CYS A 1054 35.90 -38.13 8.08
N ASP A 1055 37.17 -38.26 8.47
CA ASP A 1055 38.29 -38.61 7.59
C ASP A 1055 38.44 -40.12 7.36
N VAL A 1056 37.50 -40.94 7.86
CA VAL A 1056 37.53 -42.39 7.68
C VAL A 1056 37.61 -42.77 6.20
N THR A 1057 38.65 -43.52 5.86
CA THR A 1057 38.93 -43.99 4.51
C THR A 1057 38.39 -45.41 4.29
N ASP A 1058 38.36 -45.87 3.04
CA ASP A 1058 38.00 -47.26 2.74
C ASP A 1058 39.01 -48.28 3.34
N ARG A 1059 40.25 -47.83 3.61
CA ARG A 1059 41.26 -48.63 4.31
C ARG A 1059 40.86 -48.90 5.76
N ASP A 1060 40.34 -47.89 6.45
CA ASP A 1060 39.89 -48.00 7.84
C ASP A 1060 38.67 -48.92 7.95
N VAL A 1061 37.74 -48.83 7.00
CA VAL A 1061 36.60 -49.76 6.89
C VAL A 1061 37.08 -51.20 6.72
N ASN A 1062 38.08 -51.44 5.85
CA ASN A 1062 38.65 -52.76 5.66
C ASN A 1062 39.37 -53.29 6.91
N ASN A 1063 40.05 -52.41 7.66
CA ASN A 1063 40.66 -52.76 8.94
C ASN A 1063 39.60 -53.21 9.95
N VAL A 1064 38.49 -52.48 10.10
CA VAL A 1064 37.37 -52.88 10.97
C VAL A 1064 36.81 -54.26 10.58
N LEU A 1065 36.62 -54.53 9.29
CA LEU A 1065 36.14 -55.85 8.83
C LEU A 1065 37.15 -56.98 9.12
N LYS A 1066 38.44 -56.70 8.97
CA LYS A 1066 39.52 -57.64 9.26
C LYS A 1066 39.63 -57.93 10.76
N ASP A 1067 39.63 -56.88 11.58
CA ASP A 1067 39.71 -56.97 13.04
C ASP A 1067 38.48 -57.67 13.61
N TRP A 1068 37.30 -57.47 13.01
CA TRP A 1068 36.10 -58.23 13.36
C TRP A 1068 36.26 -59.75 13.17
N THR A 1069 36.95 -60.16 12.09
CA THR A 1069 37.18 -61.58 11.78
C THR A 1069 38.27 -62.18 12.68
N ASN A 1070 39.31 -61.40 12.99
CA ASN A 1070 40.47 -61.83 13.77
C ASN A 1070 40.32 -61.62 15.28
N PHE A 1071 39.20 -61.09 15.74
CA PHE A 1071 38.97 -60.75 17.14
C PHE A 1071 38.97 -62.01 18.04
N ASN A 1072 39.84 -62.02 19.06
CA ASN A 1072 39.88 -63.08 20.06
C ASN A 1072 38.88 -62.80 21.18
N SER A 1073 37.95 -63.72 21.45
CA SER A 1073 36.93 -63.52 22.49
C SER A 1073 37.52 -63.37 23.90
N LYS A 1074 38.71 -63.94 24.18
CA LYS A 1074 39.42 -63.80 25.46
C LYS A 1074 39.81 -62.35 25.77
N ASP A 1075 39.84 -61.49 24.75
CA ASP A 1075 40.14 -60.07 24.89
C ASP A 1075 39.01 -59.26 25.56
N LEU A 1076 37.84 -59.88 25.75
CA LEU A 1076 36.70 -59.31 26.49
C LEU A 1076 36.69 -59.73 27.98
N ASP A 1077 37.39 -60.81 28.34
CA ASP A 1077 37.42 -61.33 29.73
C ASP A 1077 38.06 -60.35 30.71
N GLN A 1078 38.93 -59.46 30.22
CA GLN A 1078 39.56 -58.37 30.99
C GLN A 1078 38.55 -57.36 31.55
N TYR A 1079 37.32 -57.32 31.02
CA TYR A 1079 36.31 -56.33 31.39
C TYR A 1079 35.29 -56.84 32.42
N ASN A 1080 35.46 -58.06 32.96
CA ASN A 1080 34.72 -58.61 34.12
C ASN A 1080 33.21 -58.33 34.11
N PHE A 1081 32.53 -58.66 33.02
CA PHE A 1081 31.08 -58.52 32.94
C PHE A 1081 30.40 -59.70 33.68
N ASN A 1082 29.36 -59.42 34.47
CA ASN A 1082 28.65 -60.43 35.23
C ASN A 1082 28.13 -61.55 34.31
N ASN A 1083 28.45 -62.81 34.60
CA ASN A 1083 28.42 -63.91 33.63
C ASN A 1083 27.06 -64.63 33.49
N ASN A 1084 26.02 -64.17 34.19
CA ASN A 1084 24.83 -64.99 34.47
C ASN A 1084 23.50 -64.43 33.92
N ASN A 1085 23.49 -63.83 32.71
CA ASN A 1085 22.30 -63.20 32.13
C ASN A 1085 21.94 -63.73 30.73
N ASN A 1086 20.65 -63.78 30.42
CA ASN A 1086 20.05 -64.35 29.18
C ASN A 1086 20.33 -63.58 27.87
N PHE A 1087 21.19 -62.56 27.90
CA PHE A 1087 21.53 -61.69 26.77
C PHE A 1087 23.04 -61.44 26.69
N ARG A 1088 23.82 -62.43 27.13
CA ARG A 1088 25.28 -62.38 27.18
C ARG A 1088 25.89 -62.25 25.79
N GLN A 1089 25.43 -63.03 24.81
CA GLN A 1089 25.94 -62.98 23.45
C GLN A 1089 25.62 -61.64 22.78
N CYS A 1090 24.42 -61.10 23.03
CA CYS A 1090 24.04 -59.74 22.62
C CYS A 1090 25.04 -58.69 23.16
N ARG A 1091 25.25 -58.68 24.48
CA ARG A 1091 26.18 -57.78 25.16
C ARG A 1091 27.61 -57.94 24.65
N ASP A 1092 28.11 -59.17 24.57
CA ASP A 1092 29.49 -59.46 24.19
C ASP A 1092 29.75 -59.08 22.72
N SER A 1093 28.75 -59.22 21.84
CA SER A 1093 28.81 -58.76 20.44
C SER A 1093 28.92 -57.23 20.35
N ILE A 1094 28.18 -56.51 21.18
CA ILE A 1094 28.26 -55.04 21.26
C ILE A 1094 29.60 -54.60 21.86
N ALA A 1095 30.08 -55.28 22.91
CA ALA A 1095 31.39 -55.00 23.51
C ALA A 1095 32.54 -55.22 22.50
N LYS A 1096 32.49 -56.33 21.75
CA LYS A 1096 33.40 -56.60 20.63
C LYS A 1096 33.39 -55.45 19.61
N PHE A 1097 32.19 -54.98 19.22
CA PHE A 1097 32.03 -53.88 18.29
C PHE A 1097 32.65 -52.58 18.83
N GLY A 1098 32.34 -52.21 20.07
CA GLY A 1098 32.93 -51.04 20.73
C GLY A 1098 34.45 -51.10 20.80
N LYS A 1099 35.02 -52.27 21.13
CA LYS A 1099 36.47 -52.47 21.19
C LYS A 1099 37.15 -52.29 19.83
N ILE A 1100 36.56 -52.83 18.76
CA ILE A 1100 37.12 -52.73 17.40
C ILE A 1100 37.07 -51.30 16.87
N LEU A 1101 36.06 -50.51 17.22
CA LEU A 1101 35.95 -49.12 16.77
C LEU A 1101 36.75 -48.13 17.60
N ASN A 1102 37.23 -48.54 18.78
CA ASN A 1102 37.98 -47.67 19.68
C ASN A 1102 39.21 -47.00 19.03
N PRO A 1103 40.03 -47.67 18.19
CA PRO A 1103 41.15 -47.01 17.50
C PRO A 1103 40.71 -45.88 16.56
N ILE A 1104 39.57 -46.02 15.88
CA ILE A 1104 39.01 -44.97 15.01
C ILE A 1104 38.55 -43.78 15.85
N TRP A 1105 37.91 -44.05 17.00
CA TRP A 1105 37.50 -43.01 17.94
C TRP A 1105 38.68 -42.24 18.51
N MET A 1106 39.73 -42.94 18.96
CA MET A 1106 40.97 -42.31 19.45
C MET A 1106 41.71 -41.49 18.39
N SER A 1107 41.56 -41.85 17.10
CA SER A 1107 42.19 -41.14 15.98
C SER A 1107 41.37 -39.96 15.46
N SER A 1108 40.18 -39.73 16.01
CA SER A 1108 39.30 -38.62 15.61
C SER A 1108 39.77 -37.32 16.24
N GLN A 1109 39.98 -36.28 15.42
CA GLN A 1109 40.36 -34.95 15.91
C GLN A 1109 39.29 -34.35 16.82
N HIS A 1110 38.01 -34.71 16.64
CA HIS A 1110 36.91 -34.24 17.49
C HIS A 1110 36.98 -34.74 18.95
N ASN A 1111 37.76 -35.80 19.22
CA ASN A 1111 37.98 -36.31 20.57
C ASN A 1111 39.25 -35.75 21.22
N CYS A 1112 40.06 -34.98 20.48
CA CYS A 1112 41.17 -34.22 21.04
C CYS A 1112 40.59 -32.96 21.70
N VAL A 1113 40.67 -32.89 23.03
CA VAL A 1113 40.24 -31.70 23.77
C VAL A 1113 41.27 -30.60 23.59
N ASP A 1114 41.05 -29.71 22.61
CA ASP A 1114 41.68 -28.39 22.63
C ASP A 1114 40.88 -27.51 23.58
N GLU A 1115 41.45 -27.16 24.74
CA GLU A 1115 40.90 -26.17 25.67
C GLU A 1115 40.93 -24.77 25.03
N LYS A 1116 40.09 -24.52 24.03
CA LYS A 1116 39.85 -23.16 23.55
C LYS A 1116 38.80 -22.51 24.46
N PRO A 1117 39.11 -21.40 25.15
CA PRO A 1117 38.10 -20.64 25.87
C PRO A 1117 37.07 -20.12 24.86
N PHE A 1118 35.79 -20.48 25.06
CA PHE A 1118 34.71 -19.89 24.29
C PHE A 1118 34.72 -18.37 24.51
N SER A 1119 34.85 -17.61 23.43
CA SER A 1119 34.94 -16.14 23.44
C SER A 1119 33.66 -15.42 23.86
N ILE A 1120 32.58 -16.17 24.05
CA ILE A 1120 31.25 -15.70 24.44
C ILE A 1120 30.96 -16.39 25.77
N GLY A 1121 30.65 -15.63 26.84
CA GLY A 1121 30.46 -15.98 28.27
C GLY A 1121 29.82 -17.33 28.66
N LEU A 1122 30.27 -18.44 28.08
CA LEU A 1122 29.85 -19.81 28.28
C LEU A 1122 30.87 -20.49 29.20
N HIS A 1123 30.36 -21.20 30.19
CA HIS A 1123 31.20 -21.88 31.17
C HIS A 1123 31.43 -23.34 30.75
N ALA A 1124 32.68 -23.69 30.44
CA ALA A 1124 33.06 -25.07 30.20
C ALA A 1124 32.76 -25.95 31.43
N GLY A 1125 32.30 -27.18 31.20
CA GLY A 1125 31.96 -28.14 32.27
C GLY A 1125 30.61 -27.88 32.97
N LYS A 1126 29.81 -26.91 32.52
CA LYS A 1126 28.45 -26.65 33.04
C LYS A 1126 27.42 -26.62 31.90
N PRO A 1127 26.14 -26.94 32.17
CA PRO A 1127 25.07 -26.68 31.21
C PRO A 1127 24.96 -25.17 30.92
N ASN A 1128 24.99 -24.80 29.65
CA ASN A 1128 24.81 -23.42 29.20
C ASN A 1128 23.47 -23.31 28.45
N LEU A 1129 22.50 -22.58 29.02
CA LEU A 1129 21.19 -22.35 28.40
C LEU A 1129 21.18 -21.02 27.65
N ILE A 1130 20.89 -21.07 26.34
CA ILE A 1130 20.78 -19.89 25.47
C ILE A 1130 19.36 -19.84 24.89
N ILE A 1131 18.68 -18.69 24.99
CA ILE A 1131 17.33 -18.47 24.45
C ILE A 1131 17.41 -17.27 23.48
N GLY A 1132 17.31 -17.50 22.16
CA GLY A 1132 17.49 -16.47 21.10
C GLY A 1132 17.04 -16.92 19.70
N SER A 1133 17.15 -16.04 18.68
CA SER A 1133 16.80 -16.36 17.27
C SER A 1133 17.83 -17.28 16.61
N LYS A 1134 17.40 -18.01 15.57
CA LYS A 1134 18.14 -19.14 14.95
C LYS A 1134 19.52 -18.77 14.38
N GLU A 1135 19.79 -17.50 14.08
CA GLU A 1135 20.97 -17.10 13.31
C GLU A 1135 22.32 -17.25 14.05
N LEU A 1136 22.33 -17.25 15.40
CA LEU A 1136 23.58 -17.22 16.19
C LEU A 1136 24.13 -18.59 16.64
N LEU A 1137 23.42 -19.70 16.37
CA LEU A 1137 23.68 -21.00 17.00
C LEU A 1137 24.57 -21.96 16.19
N PHE A 1138 24.76 -21.74 14.89
CA PHE A 1138 25.41 -22.71 14.00
C PHE A 1138 26.91 -22.50 13.76
N GLU A 1139 27.48 -21.37 14.20
CA GLU A 1139 28.90 -21.07 13.96
C GLU A 1139 29.86 -21.63 15.03
N LEU A 1140 29.35 -22.19 16.14
CA LEU A 1140 30.16 -22.45 17.34
C LEU A 1140 30.22 -23.92 17.80
N LEU A 1141 29.54 -24.88 17.15
CA LEU A 1141 29.38 -26.25 17.68
C LEU A 1141 29.50 -27.33 16.58
N GLU A 1142 30.45 -28.27 16.73
CA GLU A 1142 30.63 -29.42 15.81
C GLU A 1142 29.83 -30.68 16.19
N HIS A 1143 29.41 -30.82 17.46
CA HIS A 1143 28.55 -31.91 17.94
C HIS A 1143 27.17 -31.38 18.35
N ILE A 1144 26.22 -31.40 17.41
CA ILE A 1144 24.88 -30.84 17.61
C ILE A 1144 23.84 -31.96 17.62
N LEU A 1145 23.09 -32.06 18.71
CA LEU A 1145 21.81 -32.77 18.73
C LEU A 1145 20.67 -31.77 18.53
N ILE A 1146 19.99 -31.84 17.40
CA ILE A 1146 18.79 -31.04 17.15
C ILE A 1146 17.58 -31.77 17.74
N CYS A 1147 17.14 -31.30 18.90
CA CYS A 1147 15.95 -31.82 19.56
C CYS A 1147 14.67 -31.38 18.82
N ASN A 1148 13.80 -32.34 18.52
CA ASN A 1148 12.47 -32.12 17.99
C ASN A 1148 11.44 -33.01 18.72
N LYS A 1149 10.15 -32.92 18.36
CA LYS A 1149 9.06 -33.69 18.99
C LYS A 1149 9.23 -35.22 18.88
N THR A 1150 10.12 -35.70 18.02
CA THR A 1150 10.39 -37.12 17.76
C THR A 1150 11.77 -37.59 18.26
N THR A 1151 12.60 -36.70 18.83
CA THR A 1151 13.89 -37.07 19.42
C THR A 1151 13.66 -37.99 20.63
N THR A 1152 14.36 -39.13 20.67
CA THR A 1152 14.15 -40.13 21.72
C THR A 1152 15.04 -39.89 22.93
N GLU A 1153 14.67 -40.46 24.08
CA GLU A 1153 15.49 -40.43 25.31
C GLU A 1153 16.87 -41.07 25.11
N GLU A 1154 17.05 -41.99 24.15
CA GLU A 1154 18.37 -42.59 23.87
C GLU A 1154 19.26 -41.68 23.01
N ASP A 1155 18.66 -40.74 22.27
CA ASP A 1155 19.40 -39.76 21.44
C ASP A 1155 19.93 -38.59 22.28
N ILE A 1156 19.25 -38.24 23.37
CA ILE A 1156 19.61 -37.22 24.36
C ILE A 1156 20.62 -37.81 25.35
#